data_AF-A0A6J1NWJ7-F1
#
_entry.id   AF-A0A6J1NWJ7-F1
#
_cell.length_a   1.000
_cell.length_b   1.000
_cell.length_c   1.000
_cell.angle_alpha   90.00
_cell.angle_beta   90.00
_cell.angle_gamma   90.00
#
_symmetry.space_group_name_H-M   'P 1'
#
loop_
_entity.id
_entity.type
_entity.pdbx_description
1 polymer ?
#
loop_
_entity_poly.entity_id
_entity_poly.type
_entity_poly.pdbx_seq_one_letter_code
_entity_poly.pdbx_strand_id
1 'polypeptide(L)'
;MRRGRETLLTLLEAFVYDPLVEWGGGRRRRGVRHVRAARAMLAVRVRELRHTAAELTEQLLAILPEVKQSAGKWLEENRSEFKAIEAKLQMCHQQMALIKEIEAYGTNLSNHPLHAISQKYTSYKQAKNAVEDSMKALVKILNDFDTQLESFSKTNDVLNGPQLMAWVQEFSGPQEAEEEGQIFEKIKEFLTNAGQSSMLTQCEQAELELNQSMKQTHLLVRSCLELLTQYVAVSQYYPQSQTEFHRMTMLRKYLAAALESKSPEVCREVSNQVTALVNSDSNSGDSQQIVAYNFRLQQVNAEATAHLNKCLERLQQEGGPDAIAVAQEAYVEAKNSISNWVRTEEGAPAILENVVIGLLCNLNRRYLMLENGAQSAGDCLVDLTSMEGEWFLDDMNSLSMQAVELLSLLPLQSASVEDAALPVAVECVRNANLLLADLVQLNYNFSTIILPEALKKLHSEDASAVLMINELNNVIMTSPIPLNDLLAQLEMHFRYLVMDMESPAASAQHITAKLRARYEALLCPPSEGDSQSGGRMLLMGFNGLFAAVELRGRELADHLAAPTPPAWRKIDHINDAMHMSAAMQSPALRSVLEDIFVVRRIQTAAEVFTLCAQLACAFRAAPAAPAPPPAAVVLDDAALCKPVRRFTAEYVSRCVLGVHSKALASVLCLLLRRARLDLHAEVEQKEIAASWERLLESLCEKAATVGERTHARARRFAGGGAAGGPRAARTAPRWPRGAVERARAVARASRLRTAAHAQLHAEVLNSNQDPSPLLARRARDLSAAVERLDTATAKAQTLVTAAHQRWKVAGRGPSKPPNTAKAAKTAKTALAHWEKACTLAQKYSLQVSPTEESLMEMLHPEGNIDAQWVGNVSALVRETASAATAARAAALGRVQAASDALRAAANKLVHAALERDSLLAELKAPLQALLQLNDGDNPAQEFSTLWRSVTEQIDCISLEPDAEARVRAAERAAAQLQTDLPALLQLLLDLPGGAADGGRKLLRQAALPRASVRHVGEQRSATGAGVWKRVRLKLEGRDPPTRRPQPQDQVDYIISEATSAENLCLMYEGWMAWV
;
A
#
# COMPACT_ATOMS: atom_id res chain seq x y z
N MET A 1 53.23 -52.41 21.06
CA MET A 1 52.87 -51.38 22.07
C MET A 1 53.14 -51.80 23.52
N ARG A 2 52.60 -52.92 24.07
CA ARG A 2 52.67 -53.25 25.54
C ARG A 2 54.04 -52.98 26.23
N ARG A 3 55.18 -53.27 25.57
CA ARG A 3 56.56 -53.05 26.10
C ARG A 3 56.97 -51.57 26.27
N GLY A 4 56.34 -50.64 25.55
CA GLY A 4 56.60 -49.19 25.61
C GLY A 4 55.39 -48.39 26.15
N ARG A 5 54.50 -49.04 26.91
CA ARG A 5 53.23 -48.45 27.38
C ARG A 5 53.43 -47.21 28.25
N GLU A 6 54.51 -47.14 29.02
CA GLU A 6 54.72 -46.06 30.00
C GLU A 6 54.99 -44.73 29.30
N THR A 7 55.87 -44.70 28.29
CA THR A 7 56.10 -43.51 27.44
C THR A 7 54.81 -43.01 26.78
N LEU A 8 53.96 -43.93 26.27
CA LEU A 8 52.68 -43.59 25.66
C LEU A 8 51.67 -43.04 26.68
N LEU A 9 51.63 -43.60 27.89
CA LEU A 9 50.73 -43.14 28.95
C LEU A 9 51.18 -41.82 29.56
N THR A 10 52.48 -41.53 29.68
CA THR A 10 52.97 -40.21 30.12
C THR A 10 52.64 -39.13 29.09
N LEU A 11 52.80 -39.41 27.79
CA LEU A 11 52.41 -38.48 26.72
C LEU A 11 50.89 -38.22 26.73
N LEU A 12 50.09 -39.28 26.88
CA LEU A 12 48.63 -39.15 26.94
C LEU A 12 48.15 -38.52 28.25
N GLU A 13 48.92 -38.60 29.33
CA GLU A 13 48.65 -37.87 30.58
C GLU A 13 48.91 -36.37 30.40
N ALA A 14 49.99 -35.97 29.73
CA ALA A 14 50.26 -34.57 29.41
C ALA A 14 49.09 -33.92 28.64
N PHE A 15 48.55 -34.59 27.61
CA PHE A 15 47.35 -34.09 26.91
C PHE A 15 46.11 -33.97 27.81
N VAL A 16 45.97 -34.78 28.87
CA VAL A 16 44.83 -34.72 29.83
C VAL A 16 44.90 -33.50 30.76
N TYR A 17 46.08 -32.89 30.90
CA TYR A 17 46.32 -31.65 31.64
C TYR A 17 46.49 -30.40 30.75
N ASP A 18 46.66 -30.57 29.43
CA ASP A 18 46.80 -29.47 28.48
C ASP A 18 45.50 -28.64 28.37
N PRO A 19 45.50 -27.34 28.73
CA PRO A 19 44.32 -26.48 28.67
C PRO A 19 43.87 -26.14 27.24
N LEU A 20 44.67 -26.48 26.21
CA LEU A 20 44.32 -26.32 24.80
C LEU A 20 43.55 -27.53 24.23
N VAL A 21 43.48 -28.65 24.96
CA VAL A 21 42.80 -29.87 24.52
C VAL A 21 41.37 -29.92 25.05
N GLU A 22 40.38 -29.68 24.18
CA GLU A 22 38.95 -29.69 24.52
C GLU A 22 38.39 -31.11 24.74
N TRP A 23 38.63 -31.68 25.93
CA TRP A 23 38.20 -33.04 26.32
C TRP A 23 36.68 -33.24 26.53
N GLY A 24 35.84 -32.24 26.31
CA GLY A 24 34.43 -32.28 26.69
C GLY A 24 33.51 -31.73 25.61
N GLY A 25 32.79 -32.63 24.90
CA GLY A 25 31.77 -32.30 23.90
C GLY A 25 30.48 -31.69 24.47
N GLY A 26 30.58 -30.77 25.43
CA GLY A 26 29.47 -30.10 26.08
C GLY A 26 29.37 -28.64 25.64
N ARG A 27 28.28 -28.28 24.92
CA ARG A 27 27.99 -26.91 24.46
C ARG A 27 28.16 -25.88 25.60
N ARG A 28 29.22 -25.07 25.55
CA ARG A 28 29.36 -23.82 26.33
C ARG A 28 29.45 -22.63 25.39
N ARG A 29 28.70 -21.57 25.71
CA ARG A 29 28.64 -20.32 24.95
C ARG A 29 30.04 -19.72 24.77
N ARG A 30 30.56 -19.67 23.53
CA ARG A 30 31.69 -18.78 23.20
C ARG A 30 31.22 -17.34 23.46
N GLY A 31 31.97 -16.61 24.28
CA GLY A 31 31.47 -15.40 24.92
C GLY A 31 31.29 -14.22 23.96
N VAL A 32 30.24 -13.42 24.19
CA VAL A 32 29.87 -12.19 23.44
C VAL A 32 31.05 -11.23 23.19
N ARG A 33 32.07 -11.26 24.04
CA ARG A 33 33.32 -10.48 23.87
C ARG A 33 34.10 -10.84 22.60
N HIS A 34 34.21 -12.13 22.24
CA HIS A 34 34.88 -12.54 21.01
C HIS A 34 34.09 -12.12 19.76
N VAL A 35 32.76 -12.24 19.81
CA VAL A 35 31.86 -11.80 18.73
C VAL A 35 31.98 -10.30 18.49
N ARG A 36 31.99 -9.48 19.56
CA ARG A 36 32.19 -8.03 19.46
C ARG A 36 33.59 -7.67 18.94
N ALA A 37 34.63 -8.38 19.37
CA ALA A 37 35.99 -8.18 18.86
C ALA A 37 36.09 -8.52 17.36
N ALA A 38 35.53 -9.66 16.93
CA ALA A 38 35.49 -10.06 15.53
C ALA A 38 34.70 -9.05 14.67
N ARG A 39 33.52 -8.59 15.13
CA ARG A 39 32.72 -7.59 14.40
C ARG A 39 33.43 -6.25 14.29
N ALA A 40 34.17 -5.83 15.32
CA ALA A 40 34.98 -4.61 15.30
C ALA A 40 36.20 -4.73 14.36
N MET A 41 36.90 -5.88 14.37
CA MET A 41 38.00 -6.16 13.43
C MET A 41 37.50 -6.22 11.98
N LEU A 42 36.33 -6.82 11.74
CA LEU A 42 35.67 -6.84 10.45
C LEU A 42 35.32 -5.41 9.98
N ALA A 43 34.74 -4.58 10.85
CA ALA A 43 34.40 -3.20 10.54
C ALA A 43 35.61 -2.34 10.13
N VAL A 44 36.79 -2.60 10.72
CA VAL A 44 38.05 -1.97 10.30
C VAL A 44 38.49 -2.52 8.95
N ARG A 45 38.60 -3.86 8.77
CA ARG A 45 39.17 -4.42 7.54
C ARG A 45 38.27 -4.23 6.32
N VAL A 46 36.94 -4.26 6.47
CA VAL A 46 35.97 -3.88 5.42
C VAL A 46 36.17 -2.41 5.01
N ARG A 47 36.43 -1.50 5.97
CA ARG A 47 36.67 -0.09 5.67
C ARG A 47 38.00 0.15 4.94
N GLU A 48 39.03 -0.64 5.26
CA GLU A 48 40.32 -0.61 4.58
C GLU A 48 40.24 -1.19 3.15
N LEU A 49 39.55 -2.33 2.98
CA LEU A 49 39.39 -3.00 1.69
C LEU A 49 38.29 -2.41 0.78
N ARG A 50 37.49 -1.45 1.26
CA ARG A 50 36.34 -0.91 0.52
C ARG A 50 36.67 -0.46 -0.91
N HIS A 51 37.78 0.26 -1.08
CA HIS A 51 38.15 0.82 -2.38
C HIS A 51 38.68 -0.27 -3.33
N THR A 52 39.62 -1.10 -2.87
CA THR A 52 40.18 -2.21 -3.66
C THR A 52 39.12 -3.28 -4.00
N ALA A 53 38.16 -3.54 -3.12
CA ALA A 53 37.04 -4.42 -3.40
C ALA A 53 36.09 -3.84 -4.46
N ALA A 54 35.81 -2.54 -4.42
CA ALA A 54 35.00 -1.87 -5.45
C ALA A 54 35.71 -1.85 -6.81
N GLU A 55 37.01 -1.54 -6.83
CA GLU A 55 37.85 -1.53 -8.04
C GLU A 55 37.93 -2.92 -8.68
N LEU A 56 38.10 -3.99 -7.90
CA LEU A 56 38.06 -5.37 -8.43
C LEU A 56 36.65 -5.79 -8.89
N THR A 57 35.59 -5.35 -8.21
CA THR A 57 34.21 -5.55 -8.68
C THR A 57 33.98 -4.87 -10.03
N GLU A 58 34.46 -3.63 -10.22
CA GLU A 58 34.38 -2.91 -11.49
C GLU A 58 35.19 -3.60 -12.61
N GLN A 59 36.42 -4.05 -12.31
CA GLN A 59 37.25 -4.81 -13.25
C GLN A 59 36.61 -6.13 -13.69
N LEU A 60 36.06 -6.90 -12.74
CA LEU A 60 35.31 -8.13 -13.05
C LEU A 60 34.10 -7.82 -13.94
N LEU A 61 33.28 -6.82 -13.56
CA LEU A 61 32.12 -6.38 -14.33
C LEU A 61 32.49 -5.90 -15.75
N ALA A 62 33.67 -5.31 -15.95
CA ALA A 62 34.16 -4.90 -17.27
C ALA A 62 34.55 -6.07 -18.18
N ILE A 63 34.89 -7.24 -17.62
CA ILE A 63 35.26 -8.46 -18.38
C ILE A 63 34.02 -9.26 -18.82
N LEU A 64 32.94 -9.26 -18.03
CA LEU A 64 31.72 -10.05 -18.33
C LEU A 64 31.09 -9.76 -19.70
N PRO A 65 31.04 -8.51 -20.23
CA PRO A 65 30.59 -8.24 -21.59
C PRO A 65 31.43 -8.94 -22.67
N GLU A 66 32.75 -9.06 -22.48
CA GLU A 66 33.64 -9.77 -23.42
C GLU A 66 33.38 -11.28 -23.40
N VAL A 67 33.23 -11.86 -22.20
CA VAL A 67 32.84 -13.27 -22.02
C VAL A 67 31.48 -13.54 -22.68
N LYS A 68 30.47 -12.71 -22.39
CA LYS A 68 29.11 -12.85 -22.93
C LYS A 68 29.07 -12.67 -24.45
N GLN A 69 29.83 -11.72 -25.00
CA GLN A 69 29.91 -11.54 -26.46
C GLN A 69 30.60 -12.72 -27.15
N SER A 70 31.69 -13.25 -26.57
CA SER A 70 32.42 -14.39 -27.14
C SER A 70 31.62 -15.70 -27.02
N ALA A 71 30.94 -15.92 -25.89
CA ALA A 71 30.01 -17.04 -25.71
C ALA A 71 28.82 -16.96 -26.68
N GLY A 72 28.22 -15.77 -26.84
CA GLY A 72 27.14 -15.52 -27.80
C GLY A 72 27.57 -15.80 -29.24
N LYS A 73 28.73 -15.27 -29.67
CA LYS A 73 29.32 -15.54 -31.00
C LYS A 73 29.58 -17.03 -31.24
N TRP A 74 30.14 -17.74 -30.27
CA TRP A 74 30.36 -19.19 -30.38
C TRP A 74 29.03 -19.95 -30.47
N LEU A 75 28.02 -19.55 -29.68
CA LEU A 75 26.70 -20.17 -29.71
C LEU A 75 25.98 -19.91 -31.02
N GLU A 76 26.15 -18.73 -31.61
CA GLU A 76 25.65 -18.38 -32.95
C GLU A 76 26.36 -19.22 -34.02
N GLU A 77 27.67 -19.07 -34.21
CA GLU A 77 28.48 -19.81 -35.21
C GLU A 77 28.27 -21.34 -35.13
N ASN A 78 28.16 -21.91 -33.92
CA ASN A 78 27.90 -23.34 -33.75
C ASN A 78 26.44 -23.71 -34.08
N ARG A 79 25.44 -22.94 -33.64
CA ARG A 79 24.02 -23.30 -33.76
C ARG A 79 23.41 -22.90 -35.10
N SER A 80 23.62 -21.67 -35.56
CA SER A 80 22.99 -21.13 -36.77
C SER A 80 23.74 -21.54 -38.05
N GLU A 81 25.07 -21.63 -37.99
CA GLU A 81 25.89 -21.96 -39.16
C GLU A 81 26.42 -23.39 -39.14
N PHE A 82 27.31 -23.76 -38.21
CA PHE A 82 28.00 -25.06 -38.25
C PHE A 82 27.02 -26.24 -38.21
N LYS A 83 26.12 -26.30 -37.22
CA LYS A 83 25.10 -27.35 -37.14
C LYS A 83 24.11 -27.33 -38.30
N ALA A 84 23.80 -26.17 -38.85
CA ALA A 84 22.92 -26.07 -40.02
C ALA A 84 23.61 -26.58 -41.30
N ILE A 85 24.90 -26.30 -41.47
CA ILE A 85 25.72 -26.82 -42.58
C ILE A 85 25.94 -28.33 -42.43
N GLU A 86 26.16 -28.82 -41.21
CA GLU A 86 26.31 -30.25 -40.93
C GLU A 86 24.99 -31.02 -41.13
N ALA A 87 23.85 -30.46 -40.70
CA ALA A 87 22.52 -31.01 -41.01
C ALA A 87 22.21 -30.98 -42.52
N LYS A 88 22.58 -29.90 -43.24
CA LYS A 88 22.49 -29.83 -44.71
C LYS A 88 23.37 -30.90 -45.37
N LEU A 89 24.58 -31.14 -44.89
CA LEU A 89 25.48 -32.17 -45.42
C LEU A 89 24.93 -33.59 -45.17
N GLN A 90 24.38 -33.85 -43.98
CA GLN A 90 23.67 -35.10 -43.67
C GLN A 90 22.44 -35.28 -44.58
N MET A 91 21.66 -34.22 -44.80
CA MET A 91 20.54 -34.21 -45.74
C MET A 91 21.03 -34.51 -47.17
N CYS A 92 22.11 -33.89 -47.65
CA CYS A 92 22.71 -34.19 -48.96
C CYS A 92 23.16 -35.66 -49.08
N HIS A 93 23.66 -36.27 -48.01
CA HIS A 93 23.98 -37.71 -48.00
C HIS A 93 22.73 -38.59 -48.07
N GLN A 94 21.67 -38.26 -47.34
CA GLN A 94 20.39 -38.99 -47.38
C GLN A 94 19.69 -38.83 -48.75
N GLN A 95 19.73 -37.63 -49.32
CA GLN A 95 19.29 -37.32 -50.67
C GLN A 95 20.07 -38.11 -51.71
N MET A 96 21.40 -38.16 -51.61
CA MET A 96 22.25 -38.95 -52.51
C MET A 96 22.03 -40.46 -52.38
N ALA A 97 21.65 -40.96 -51.19
CA ALA A 97 21.23 -42.35 -51.02
C ALA A 97 19.89 -42.62 -51.72
N LEU A 98 18.89 -41.76 -51.50
CA LEU A 98 17.56 -41.87 -52.12
C LEU A 98 17.61 -41.69 -53.65
N ILE A 99 18.48 -40.82 -54.17
CA ILE A 99 18.75 -40.66 -55.61
C ILE A 99 19.34 -41.95 -56.19
N LYS A 100 20.31 -42.58 -55.50
CA LYS A 100 20.89 -43.85 -55.96
C LYS A 100 19.91 -45.02 -55.91
N GLU A 101 18.97 -45.00 -54.96
CA GLU A 101 17.85 -45.93 -54.94
C GLU A 101 16.97 -45.74 -56.19
N ILE A 102 16.59 -44.50 -56.52
CA ILE A 102 15.84 -44.19 -57.76
C ILE A 102 16.61 -44.59 -59.02
N GLU A 103 17.91 -44.25 -59.11
CA GLU A 103 18.79 -44.60 -60.24
C GLU A 103 18.82 -46.14 -60.47
N ALA A 104 18.71 -46.95 -59.42
CA ALA A 104 18.69 -48.41 -59.50
C ALA A 104 17.38 -49.01 -60.08
N TYR A 105 16.26 -48.27 -60.09
CA TYR A 105 15.02 -48.74 -60.73
C TYR A 105 15.04 -48.61 -62.26
N GLY A 106 15.94 -47.80 -62.83
CA GLY A 106 16.17 -47.69 -64.27
C GLY A 106 14.90 -47.45 -65.09
N THR A 107 14.56 -48.38 -65.99
CA THR A 107 13.37 -48.30 -66.86
C THR A 107 12.04 -48.50 -66.12
N ASN A 108 12.05 -48.93 -64.86
CA ASN A 108 10.85 -49.18 -64.04
C ASN A 108 10.52 -48.00 -63.10
N LEU A 109 11.03 -46.80 -63.39
CA LEU A 109 10.91 -45.58 -62.58
C LEU A 109 9.46 -45.24 -62.17
N SER A 110 8.49 -45.56 -63.02
CA SER A 110 7.05 -45.35 -62.79
C SER A 110 6.46 -46.15 -61.62
N ASN A 111 7.14 -47.22 -61.19
CA ASN A 111 6.75 -48.02 -60.03
C ASN A 111 7.30 -47.45 -58.70
N HIS A 112 8.15 -46.42 -58.74
CA HIS A 112 8.76 -45.86 -57.53
C HIS A 112 7.81 -44.90 -56.79
N PRO A 113 7.69 -44.95 -55.45
CA PRO A 113 6.77 -44.09 -54.69
C PRO A 113 6.95 -42.58 -54.93
N LEU A 114 8.15 -42.16 -55.33
CA LEU A 114 8.51 -40.78 -55.61
C LEU A 114 8.01 -40.26 -56.97
N HIS A 115 7.64 -41.14 -57.91
CA HIS A 115 7.36 -40.76 -59.30
C HIS A 115 6.34 -39.62 -59.44
N ALA A 116 5.36 -39.53 -58.52
CA ALA A 116 4.32 -38.49 -58.48
C ALA A 116 4.49 -37.46 -57.31
N ILE A 117 5.67 -37.36 -56.68
CA ILE A 117 5.79 -36.63 -55.41
C ILE A 117 5.74 -35.09 -55.52
N SER A 118 5.99 -34.52 -56.71
CA SER A 118 5.86 -33.07 -56.96
C SER A 118 4.47 -32.54 -56.56
N GLN A 119 3.42 -33.30 -56.87
CA GLN A 119 2.04 -32.97 -56.51
C GLN A 119 1.81 -32.99 -54.98
N LYS A 120 2.33 -34.02 -54.29
CA LYS A 120 2.27 -34.12 -52.82
C LYS A 120 3.03 -32.98 -52.14
N TYR A 121 4.26 -32.72 -52.58
CA TYR A 121 5.11 -31.65 -52.04
C TYR A 121 4.48 -30.27 -52.23
N THR A 122 3.88 -29.99 -53.38
CA THR A 122 3.23 -28.70 -53.65
C THR A 122 2.10 -28.41 -52.65
N SER A 123 1.28 -29.41 -52.34
CA SER A 123 0.24 -29.30 -51.31
C SER A 123 0.78 -29.20 -49.88
N TYR A 124 1.88 -29.90 -49.57
CA TYR A 124 2.59 -29.77 -48.29
C TYR A 124 3.16 -28.35 -48.09
N LYS A 125 3.84 -27.78 -49.10
CA LYS A 125 4.44 -26.44 -49.02
C LYS A 125 3.36 -25.36 -48.80
N GLN A 126 2.19 -25.51 -49.42
CA GLN A 126 1.05 -24.63 -49.18
C GLN A 126 0.54 -24.70 -47.73
N ALA A 127 0.48 -25.89 -47.14
CA ALA A 127 0.08 -26.06 -45.73
C ALA A 127 1.12 -25.47 -44.75
N LYS A 128 2.41 -25.72 -44.99
CA LYS A 128 3.53 -25.17 -44.20
C LYS A 128 3.50 -23.64 -44.17
N ASN A 129 3.41 -23.00 -45.34
CA ASN A 129 3.31 -21.54 -45.45
C ASN A 129 2.06 -21.00 -44.74
N ALA A 130 0.90 -21.67 -44.87
CA ALA A 130 -0.34 -21.23 -44.21
C ALA A 130 -0.25 -21.29 -42.67
N VAL A 131 0.45 -22.27 -42.10
CA VAL A 131 0.72 -22.34 -40.65
C VAL A 131 1.66 -21.21 -40.22
N GLU A 132 2.76 -20.98 -40.95
CA GLU A 132 3.68 -19.89 -40.64
C GLU A 132 3.02 -18.51 -40.71
N ASP A 133 2.20 -18.24 -41.73
CA ASP A 133 1.53 -16.95 -41.89
C ASP A 133 0.40 -16.76 -40.88
N SER A 134 -0.29 -17.83 -40.48
CA SER A 134 -1.23 -17.80 -39.35
C SER A 134 -0.52 -17.51 -38.03
N MET A 135 0.65 -18.10 -37.79
CA MET A 135 1.47 -17.84 -36.61
C MET A 135 1.95 -16.38 -36.58
N LYS A 136 2.41 -15.82 -37.71
CA LYS A 136 2.78 -14.40 -37.85
C LYS A 136 1.59 -13.48 -37.53
N ALA A 137 0.39 -13.83 -37.99
CA ALA A 137 -0.84 -13.06 -37.71
C ALA A 137 -1.22 -13.09 -36.22
N LEU A 138 -1.18 -14.25 -35.56
CA LEU A 138 -1.48 -14.38 -34.13
C LEU A 138 -0.44 -13.66 -33.25
N VAL A 139 0.85 -13.78 -33.56
CA VAL A 139 1.92 -13.03 -32.87
C VAL A 139 1.73 -11.52 -33.02
N LYS A 140 1.28 -11.05 -34.20
CA LYS A 140 0.93 -9.63 -34.36
C LYS A 140 -0.22 -9.21 -33.44
N ILE A 141 -1.29 -10.01 -33.37
CA ILE A 141 -2.45 -9.71 -32.50
C ILE A 141 -2.05 -9.67 -31.02
N LEU A 142 -1.16 -10.57 -30.57
CA LEU A 142 -0.59 -10.49 -29.22
C LEU A 142 0.20 -9.20 -29.01
N ASN A 143 1.09 -8.82 -29.93
CA ASN A 143 1.85 -7.58 -29.81
C ASN A 143 0.95 -6.33 -29.82
N ASP A 144 -0.15 -6.35 -30.60
CA ASP A 144 -1.15 -5.29 -30.64
C ASP A 144 -1.90 -5.19 -29.29
N PHE A 145 -2.25 -6.32 -28.64
CA PHE A 145 -2.83 -6.33 -27.27
C PHE A 145 -1.83 -5.90 -26.19
N ASP A 146 -0.59 -6.37 -26.26
CA ASP A 146 0.45 -6.05 -25.27
C ASP A 146 0.77 -4.55 -25.29
N THR A 147 0.85 -3.96 -26.47
CA THR A 147 0.98 -2.49 -26.64
C THR A 147 -0.19 -1.74 -26.01
N GLN A 148 -1.42 -2.26 -26.11
CA GLN A 148 -2.61 -1.65 -25.51
C GLN A 148 -2.62 -1.77 -23.98
N LEU A 149 -2.26 -2.93 -23.43
CA LEU A 149 -2.17 -3.17 -21.98
C LEU A 149 -1.04 -2.34 -21.34
N GLU A 150 0.13 -2.27 -21.97
CA GLU A 150 1.22 -1.38 -21.52
C GLU A 150 0.82 0.10 -21.57
N SER A 151 0.16 0.54 -22.65
CA SER A 151 -0.31 1.92 -22.81
C SER A 151 -1.35 2.28 -21.75
N PHE A 152 -2.29 1.37 -21.46
CA PHE A 152 -3.26 1.52 -20.38
C PHE A 152 -2.58 1.62 -19.01
N SER A 153 -1.65 0.73 -18.67
CA SER A 153 -0.92 0.80 -17.39
C SER A 153 -0.22 2.14 -17.23
N LYS A 154 0.64 2.51 -18.19
CA LYS A 154 1.42 3.77 -18.15
C LYS A 154 0.52 5.01 -18.02
N THR A 155 -0.65 4.99 -18.67
CA THR A 155 -1.65 6.07 -18.56
C THR A 155 -2.31 6.08 -17.18
N ASN A 156 -2.70 4.91 -16.66
CA ASN A 156 -3.29 4.75 -15.33
C ASN A 156 -2.31 5.16 -14.21
N ASP A 157 -1.03 4.86 -14.36
CA ASP A 157 0.03 5.22 -13.41
C ASP A 157 0.27 6.74 -13.37
N VAL A 158 0.25 7.41 -14.54
CA VAL A 158 0.32 8.88 -14.63
C VAL A 158 -0.94 9.56 -14.06
N LEU A 159 -2.12 8.98 -14.28
CA LEU A 159 -3.41 9.56 -13.85
C LEU A 159 -3.69 9.38 -12.35
N ASN A 160 -3.29 8.25 -11.75
CA ASN A 160 -3.39 8.04 -10.30
C ASN A 160 -2.18 8.58 -9.52
N GLY A 161 -1.06 8.85 -10.21
CA GLY A 161 0.12 9.48 -9.64
C GLY A 161 -0.04 10.98 -9.37
N PRO A 162 0.99 11.64 -8.82
CA PRO A 162 0.94 13.06 -8.46
C PRO A 162 0.85 14.01 -9.68
N GLN A 163 1.17 13.54 -10.88
CA GLN A 163 1.27 14.38 -12.08
C GLN A 163 -0.04 15.07 -12.46
N LEU A 164 -1.19 14.37 -12.34
CA LEU A 164 -2.49 14.98 -12.60
C LEU A 164 -2.80 16.11 -11.61
N MET A 165 -2.44 15.93 -10.34
CA MET A 165 -2.64 16.95 -9.30
C MET A 165 -1.69 18.15 -9.49
N ALA A 166 -0.47 17.94 -9.99
CA ALA A 166 0.44 19.02 -10.37
C ALA A 166 -0.14 19.87 -11.51
N TRP A 167 -0.62 19.26 -12.59
CA TRP A 167 -1.31 19.99 -13.67
C TRP A 167 -2.58 20.69 -13.18
N VAL A 168 -3.37 20.06 -12.31
CA VAL A 168 -4.55 20.71 -11.71
C VAL A 168 -4.14 21.95 -10.92
N GLN A 169 -3.04 21.92 -10.15
CA GLN A 169 -2.54 23.11 -9.44
C GLN A 169 -2.05 24.20 -10.41
N GLU A 170 -1.24 23.83 -11.40
CA GLU A 170 -0.69 24.72 -12.44
C GLU A 170 -1.78 25.51 -13.19
N PHE A 171 -2.87 24.85 -13.58
CA PHE A 171 -3.98 25.45 -14.35
C PHE A 171 -5.21 25.86 -13.52
N SER A 172 -5.13 25.84 -12.17
CA SER A 172 -6.21 26.30 -11.28
C SER A 172 -5.94 27.63 -10.57
N GLY A 173 -4.74 28.19 -10.68
CA GLY A 173 -4.46 29.52 -10.14
C GLY A 173 -5.43 30.58 -10.71
N PRO A 174 -5.69 31.69 -10.00
CA PRO A 174 -6.27 32.86 -10.64
C PRO A 174 -5.33 33.27 -11.79
N GLN A 175 -5.89 33.69 -12.93
CA GLN A 175 -5.13 34.57 -13.80
C GLN A 175 -4.98 35.88 -13.05
N GLU A 176 -3.87 36.04 -12.33
CA GLU A 176 -3.40 37.37 -11.98
C GLU A 176 -3.28 38.14 -13.30
N ALA A 177 -3.88 39.32 -13.34
CA ALA A 177 -3.73 40.23 -14.46
C ALA A 177 -2.35 40.90 -14.35
N GLU A 178 -1.30 40.08 -14.43
CA GLU A 178 0.03 40.60 -14.72
C GLU A 178 -0.07 41.33 -16.06
N GLU A 179 0.09 42.64 -15.99
CA GLU A 179 0.22 43.51 -17.15
C GLU A 179 1.62 43.29 -17.74
N GLU A 180 1.87 42.07 -18.24
CA GLU A 180 2.98 41.76 -19.14
C GLU A 180 2.82 42.66 -20.37
N GLY A 181 3.40 43.86 -20.28
CA GLY A 181 3.08 44.99 -21.13
C GLY A 181 3.24 44.62 -22.61
N GLN A 182 2.15 44.85 -23.35
CA GLN A 182 1.90 44.36 -24.72
C GLN A 182 3.20 44.22 -25.53
N ILE A 183 3.40 43.04 -26.09
CA ILE A 183 4.65 42.59 -26.72
C ILE A 183 5.14 43.63 -27.74
N PHE A 184 4.21 44.28 -28.44
CA PHE A 184 4.51 45.27 -29.47
C PHE A 184 4.46 46.76 -29.03
N GLU A 185 4.02 47.11 -27.81
CA GLU A 185 4.10 48.50 -27.29
C GLU A 185 5.55 49.01 -27.31
N LYS A 186 6.50 48.13 -26.97
CA LYS A 186 7.95 48.41 -26.97
C LYS A 186 8.52 48.77 -28.35
N ILE A 187 7.77 48.57 -29.45
CA ILE A 187 8.14 49.01 -30.81
C ILE A 187 7.11 49.97 -31.43
N LYS A 188 6.08 50.40 -30.69
CA LYS A 188 4.95 51.19 -31.20
C LYS A 188 5.36 52.57 -31.69
N GLU A 189 6.16 53.29 -30.90
CA GLU A 189 6.75 54.56 -31.31
C GLU A 189 7.64 54.41 -32.55
N PHE A 190 8.47 53.35 -32.60
CA PHE A 190 9.37 53.10 -33.71
C PHE A 190 8.62 52.83 -35.02
N LEU A 191 7.63 51.93 -35.02
CA LEU A 191 6.81 51.63 -36.20
C LEU A 191 5.97 52.84 -36.66
N THR A 192 5.49 53.65 -35.71
CA THR A 192 4.76 54.90 -36.01
C THR A 192 5.67 55.92 -36.66
N ASN A 193 6.85 56.18 -36.09
CA ASN A 193 7.84 57.12 -36.61
C ASN A 193 8.44 56.65 -37.96
N ALA A 194 8.47 55.34 -38.22
CA ALA A 194 8.86 54.76 -39.51
C ALA A 194 7.71 54.75 -40.56
N GLY A 195 6.54 55.30 -40.24
CA GLY A 195 5.38 55.34 -41.14
C GLY A 195 4.77 53.96 -41.44
N GLN A 196 5.01 52.95 -40.61
CA GLN A 196 4.55 51.57 -40.79
C GLN A 196 3.27 51.29 -39.98
N SER A 197 2.29 52.20 -40.00
CA SER A 197 1.03 52.08 -39.23
C SER A 197 0.24 50.80 -39.57
N SER A 198 0.31 50.32 -40.81
CA SER A 198 -0.30 49.04 -41.23
C SER A 198 0.44 47.79 -40.74
N MET A 199 1.70 47.92 -40.31
CA MET A 199 2.43 46.84 -39.62
C MET A 199 2.11 46.86 -38.12
N LEU A 200 1.96 48.05 -37.52
CA LEU A 200 1.53 48.18 -36.12
C LEU A 200 0.16 47.53 -35.89
N THR A 201 -0.84 47.80 -36.73
CA THR A 201 -2.17 47.16 -36.58
C THR A 201 -2.15 45.66 -36.85
N GLN A 202 -1.21 45.15 -37.66
CA GLN A 202 -1.00 43.69 -37.81
C GLN A 202 -0.38 43.07 -36.56
N CYS A 203 0.55 43.77 -35.90
CA CYS A 203 1.12 43.37 -34.62
C CYS A 203 0.05 43.36 -33.52
N GLU A 204 -0.71 44.44 -33.37
CA GLU A 204 -1.83 44.55 -32.40
C GLU A 204 -2.89 43.45 -32.63
N GLN A 205 -3.27 43.19 -33.88
CA GLN A 205 -4.21 42.11 -34.23
C GLN A 205 -3.64 40.72 -33.95
N ALA A 206 -2.37 40.46 -34.27
CA ALA A 206 -1.75 39.16 -33.99
C ALA A 206 -1.56 38.92 -32.48
N GLU A 207 -1.30 39.97 -31.71
CA GLU A 207 -1.25 39.92 -30.25
C GLU A 207 -2.65 39.66 -29.64
N LEU A 208 -3.71 40.26 -30.18
CA LEU A 208 -5.08 39.93 -29.80
C LEU A 208 -5.45 38.48 -30.16
N GLU A 209 -5.08 37.99 -31.35
CA GLU A 209 -5.29 36.59 -31.75
C GLU A 209 -4.51 35.61 -30.87
N LEU A 210 -3.27 35.93 -30.49
CA LEU A 210 -2.45 35.13 -29.59
C LEU A 210 -3.06 35.08 -28.18
N ASN A 211 -3.39 36.23 -27.60
CA ASN A 211 -4.00 36.32 -26.27
C ASN A 211 -5.37 35.62 -26.20
N GLN A 212 -6.19 35.72 -27.25
CA GLN A 212 -7.45 34.97 -27.34
C GLN A 212 -7.21 33.46 -27.46
N SER A 213 -6.24 33.04 -28.28
CA SER A 213 -5.90 31.61 -28.46
C SER A 213 -5.34 31.00 -27.18
N MET A 214 -4.50 31.74 -26.45
CA MET A 214 -3.96 31.33 -25.15
C MET A 214 -5.08 31.18 -24.11
N LYS A 215 -5.96 32.17 -23.96
CA LYS A 215 -7.12 32.10 -23.03
C LYS A 215 -8.09 30.97 -23.38
N GLN A 216 -8.38 30.74 -24.67
CA GLN A 216 -9.21 29.59 -25.10
C GLN A 216 -8.53 28.25 -24.81
N THR A 217 -7.22 28.15 -25.02
CA THR A 217 -6.45 26.92 -24.75
C THR A 217 -6.40 26.64 -23.25
N HIS A 218 -6.17 27.65 -22.40
CA HIS A 218 -6.21 27.51 -20.95
C HIS A 218 -7.56 27.00 -20.44
N LEU A 219 -8.68 27.55 -20.94
CA LEU A 219 -10.03 27.09 -20.59
C LEU A 219 -10.30 25.64 -21.06
N LEU A 220 -9.76 25.24 -22.21
CA LEU A 220 -9.85 23.87 -22.70
C LEU A 220 -8.99 22.90 -21.88
N VAL A 221 -7.75 23.25 -21.56
CA VAL A 221 -6.87 22.47 -20.68
C VAL A 221 -7.53 22.25 -19.33
N ARG A 222 -8.05 23.31 -18.69
CA ARG A 222 -8.81 23.20 -17.45
C ARG A 222 -10.04 22.30 -17.59
N SER A 223 -10.83 22.44 -18.65
CA SER A 223 -11.99 21.54 -18.90
C SER A 223 -11.57 20.08 -19.11
N CYS A 224 -10.40 19.82 -19.68
CA CYS A 224 -9.83 18.46 -19.79
C CYS A 224 -9.40 17.93 -18.42
N LEU A 225 -8.67 18.73 -17.62
CA LEU A 225 -8.22 18.35 -16.28
C LEU A 225 -9.39 18.10 -15.31
N GLU A 226 -10.46 18.90 -15.39
CA GLU A 226 -11.70 18.70 -14.64
C GLU A 226 -12.37 17.36 -15.00
N LEU A 227 -12.37 16.96 -16.28
CA LEU A 227 -12.91 15.67 -16.73
C LEU A 227 -12.00 14.48 -16.37
N LEU A 228 -10.68 14.63 -16.49
CA LEU A 228 -9.71 13.62 -16.07
C LEU A 228 -9.77 13.38 -14.55
N THR A 229 -9.91 14.45 -13.76
CA THR A 229 -10.09 14.35 -12.29
C THR A 229 -11.40 13.64 -11.94
N GLN A 230 -12.47 13.86 -12.71
CA GLN A 230 -13.73 13.11 -12.55
C GLN A 230 -13.56 11.63 -12.93
N TYR A 231 -12.88 11.32 -14.04
CA TYR A 231 -12.58 9.95 -14.44
C TYR A 231 -11.76 9.21 -13.38
N VAL A 232 -10.68 9.80 -12.87
CA VAL A 232 -9.84 9.21 -11.81
C VAL A 232 -10.60 9.02 -10.50
N ALA A 233 -11.48 9.96 -10.13
CA ALA A 233 -12.33 9.81 -8.95
C ALA A 233 -13.35 8.66 -9.07
N VAL A 234 -13.66 8.20 -10.28
CA VAL A 234 -14.54 7.05 -10.56
C VAL A 234 -13.74 5.76 -10.76
N SER A 235 -12.58 5.81 -11.44
CA SER A 235 -11.71 4.63 -11.63
C SER A 235 -11.18 4.06 -10.31
N GLN A 236 -11.02 4.89 -9.28
CA GLN A 236 -10.68 4.45 -7.91
C GLN A 236 -11.73 3.55 -7.22
N TYR A 237 -12.88 3.28 -7.86
CA TYR A 237 -13.88 2.31 -7.40
C TYR A 237 -13.90 1.01 -8.24
N TYR A 238 -13.05 0.86 -9.26
CA TYR A 238 -13.02 -0.34 -10.10
C TYR A 238 -12.36 -1.53 -9.35
N PRO A 239 -13.01 -2.71 -9.29
CA PRO A 239 -12.44 -3.91 -8.65
C PRO A 239 -11.18 -4.41 -9.38
N GLN A 240 -10.14 -4.81 -8.64
CA GLN A 240 -8.93 -5.41 -9.22
C GLN A 240 -9.21 -6.71 -9.98
N SER A 241 -10.13 -7.55 -9.50
CA SER A 241 -10.56 -8.76 -10.23
C SER A 241 -11.05 -8.44 -11.65
N GLN A 242 -11.78 -7.33 -11.83
CA GLN A 242 -12.35 -6.94 -13.12
C GLN A 242 -11.30 -6.42 -14.11
N THR A 243 -10.11 -6.02 -13.66
CA THR A 243 -8.99 -5.69 -14.57
C THR A 243 -8.15 -6.93 -14.91
N GLU A 244 -7.97 -7.87 -13.97
CA GLU A 244 -7.29 -9.15 -14.20
C GLU A 244 -8.05 -10.10 -15.14
N PHE A 245 -9.38 -10.13 -15.03
CA PHE A 245 -10.30 -10.87 -15.89
C PHE A 245 -10.84 -10.07 -17.08
N HIS A 246 -10.36 -8.83 -17.28
CA HIS A 246 -10.77 -7.99 -18.40
C HIS A 246 -10.61 -8.71 -19.75
N ARG A 247 -11.54 -8.45 -20.68
CA ARG A 247 -11.71 -9.21 -21.93
C ARG A 247 -10.40 -9.29 -22.74
N MET A 248 -9.66 -8.18 -22.88
CA MET A 248 -8.35 -8.16 -23.57
C MET A 248 -7.29 -9.01 -22.84
N THR A 249 -7.24 -8.95 -21.50
CA THR A 249 -6.30 -9.71 -20.67
C THR A 249 -6.54 -11.22 -20.82
N MET A 250 -7.81 -11.64 -20.85
CA MET A 250 -8.18 -13.04 -21.06
C MET A 250 -7.95 -13.50 -22.49
N LEU A 251 -8.28 -12.69 -23.50
CA LEU A 251 -7.98 -12.99 -24.91
C LEU A 251 -6.46 -13.14 -25.14
N ARG A 252 -5.62 -12.28 -24.55
CA ARG A 252 -4.16 -12.42 -24.58
C ARG A 252 -3.70 -13.74 -23.96
N LYS A 253 -4.20 -14.08 -22.75
CA LYS A 253 -3.90 -15.36 -22.06
C LYS A 253 -4.25 -16.57 -22.96
N TYR A 254 -5.43 -16.57 -23.57
CA TYR A 254 -5.89 -17.68 -24.44
C TYR A 254 -5.07 -17.79 -25.75
N LEU A 255 -4.77 -16.68 -26.43
CA LEU A 255 -3.98 -16.69 -27.67
C LEU A 255 -2.52 -17.10 -27.44
N ALA A 256 -1.94 -16.75 -26.29
CA ALA A 256 -0.61 -17.23 -25.90
C ALA A 256 -0.59 -18.77 -25.75
N ALA A 257 -1.55 -19.34 -25.02
CA ALA A 257 -1.65 -20.79 -24.83
C ALA A 257 -1.84 -21.56 -26.15
N ALA A 258 -2.58 -21.00 -27.12
CA ALA A 258 -2.71 -21.58 -28.46
C ALA A 258 -1.37 -21.57 -29.24
N LEU A 259 -0.59 -20.49 -29.14
CA LEU A 259 0.71 -20.35 -29.82
C LEU A 259 1.83 -21.20 -29.20
N GLU A 260 1.84 -21.36 -27.88
CA GLU A 260 2.82 -22.19 -27.16
C GLU A 260 2.59 -23.68 -27.40
N SER A 261 1.34 -24.14 -27.26
CA SER A 261 0.99 -25.56 -27.37
C SER A 261 1.04 -26.12 -28.79
N LYS A 262 0.76 -25.28 -29.80
CA LYS A 262 0.69 -25.64 -31.23
C LYS A 262 -0.25 -26.83 -31.54
N SER A 263 -1.19 -27.11 -30.63
CA SER A 263 -2.08 -28.27 -30.71
C SER A 263 -3.43 -27.91 -31.35
N PRO A 264 -3.94 -28.69 -32.32
CA PRO A 264 -5.27 -28.49 -32.89
C PRO A 264 -6.40 -28.79 -31.90
N GLU A 265 -6.10 -29.30 -30.70
CA GLU A 265 -7.06 -29.50 -29.61
C GLU A 265 -7.12 -28.25 -28.72
N VAL A 266 -5.97 -27.70 -28.33
CA VAL A 266 -5.90 -26.44 -27.57
C VAL A 266 -6.47 -25.28 -28.38
N CYS A 267 -6.24 -25.23 -29.71
CA CYS A 267 -6.89 -24.22 -30.56
C CYS A 267 -8.42 -24.34 -30.60
N ARG A 268 -8.99 -25.55 -30.48
CA ARG A 268 -10.45 -25.74 -30.37
C ARG A 268 -10.96 -25.32 -29.00
N GLU A 269 -10.24 -25.66 -27.94
CA GLU A 269 -10.60 -25.28 -26.57
C GLU A 269 -10.52 -23.76 -26.35
N VAL A 270 -9.47 -23.11 -26.83
CA VAL A 270 -9.36 -21.64 -26.89
C VAL A 270 -10.52 -21.03 -27.69
N SER A 271 -10.93 -21.63 -28.81
CA SER A 271 -12.10 -21.16 -29.58
C SER A 271 -13.40 -21.26 -28.77
N ASN A 272 -13.59 -22.33 -27.99
CA ASN A 272 -14.72 -22.47 -27.07
C ASN A 272 -14.69 -21.39 -25.97
N GLN A 273 -13.53 -21.17 -25.35
CA GLN A 273 -13.35 -20.18 -24.27
C GLN A 273 -13.56 -18.74 -24.76
N VAL A 274 -13.09 -18.41 -25.97
CA VAL A 274 -13.38 -17.13 -26.63
C VAL A 274 -14.88 -16.98 -26.91
N THR A 275 -15.54 -18.02 -27.42
CA THR A 275 -16.98 -18.02 -27.69
C THR A 275 -17.80 -17.84 -26.40
N ALA A 276 -17.39 -18.47 -25.30
CA ALA A 276 -18.01 -18.31 -23.99
C ALA A 276 -17.83 -16.87 -23.44
N LEU A 277 -16.62 -16.31 -23.53
CA LEU A 277 -16.29 -14.94 -23.09
C LEU A 277 -16.97 -13.84 -23.90
N VAL A 278 -17.48 -14.15 -25.10
CA VAL A 278 -18.27 -13.23 -25.94
C VAL A 278 -19.78 -13.39 -25.69
N ASN A 279 -20.25 -14.59 -25.30
CA ASN A 279 -21.67 -14.88 -25.13
C ASN A 279 -22.18 -14.65 -23.68
N SER A 280 -21.27 -14.55 -22.70
CA SER A 280 -21.56 -14.39 -21.26
C SER A 280 -22.59 -13.32 -20.93
N ASP A 281 -22.49 -12.18 -21.60
CA ASP A 281 -23.18 -10.93 -21.26
C ASP A 281 -24.69 -10.99 -21.53
N SER A 282 -25.13 -12.01 -22.28
CA SER A 282 -26.45 -12.06 -22.90
C SER A 282 -27.56 -12.69 -22.05
N ASN A 283 -27.23 -13.44 -20.97
CA ASN A 283 -28.18 -14.42 -20.43
C ASN A 283 -28.07 -14.81 -18.94
N SER A 284 -27.35 -14.06 -18.09
CA SER A 284 -27.31 -14.36 -16.65
C SER A 284 -28.43 -13.67 -15.85
N GLY A 285 -28.81 -14.26 -14.70
CA GLY A 285 -29.79 -13.68 -13.79
C GLY A 285 -29.31 -12.42 -13.05
N ASP A 286 -28.00 -12.19 -13.07
CA ASP A 286 -27.34 -11.08 -12.37
C ASP A 286 -27.70 -9.73 -13.00
N SER A 287 -27.98 -9.70 -14.30
CA SER A 287 -28.42 -8.51 -15.04
C SER A 287 -29.65 -7.83 -14.43
N GLN A 288 -30.60 -8.60 -13.87
CA GLN A 288 -31.74 -8.01 -13.16
C GLN A 288 -31.35 -7.41 -11.81
N GLN A 289 -30.39 -8.01 -11.11
CA GLN A 289 -29.87 -7.50 -9.84
C GLN A 289 -29.05 -6.22 -10.05
N ILE A 290 -28.21 -6.19 -11.11
CA ILE A 290 -27.46 -5.01 -11.57
C ILE A 290 -28.40 -3.84 -11.84
N VAL A 291 -29.48 -4.05 -12.61
CA VAL A 291 -30.46 -2.99 -12.90
C VAL A 291 -31.17 -2.50 -11.63
N ALA A 292 -31.60 -3.41 -10.75
CA ALA A 292 -32.26 -3.05 -9.49
C ALA A 292 -31.33 -2.29 -8.52
N TYR A 293 -30.07 -2.71 -8.40
CA TYR A 293 -29.05 -2.05 -7.58
C TYR A 293 -28.68 -0.67 -8.15
N ASN A 294 -28.59 -0.53 -9.48
CA ASN A 294 -28.35 0.76 -10.13
C ASN A 294 -29.50 1.75 -9.86
N PHE A 295 -30.76 1.33 -10.02
CA PHE A 295 -31.93 2.17 -9.74
C PHE A 295 -31.94 2.65 -8.27
N ARG A 296 -31.61 1.76 -7.32
CA ARG A 296 -31.46 2.11 -5.90
C ARG A 296 -30.31 3.09 -5.64
N LEU A 297 -29.15 2.94 -6.29
CA LEU A 297 -28.05 3.92 -6.19
C LEU A 297 -28.46 5.28 -6.76
N GLN A 298 -29.19 5.32 -7.89
CA GLN A 298 -29.71 6.56 -8.45
C GLN A 298 -30.67 7.27 -7.48
N GLN A 299 -31.54 6.53 -6.78
CA GLN A 299 -32.41 7.06 -5.74
C GLN A 299 -31.59 7.71 -4.60
N VAL A 300 -30.65 6.98 -3.99
CA VAL A 300 -29.83 7.50 -2.88
C VAL A 300 -29.01 8.73 -3.33
N ASN A 301 -28.53 8.75 -4.57
CA ASN A 301 -27.81 9.89 -5.12
C ASN A 301 -28.71 11.12 -5.37
N ALA A 302 -29.97 10.91 -5.77
CA ALA A 302 -30.96 11.98 -5.88
C ALA A 302 -31.33 12.54 -4.49
N GLU A 303 -31.55 11.68 -3.50
CA GLU A 303 -31.85 12.06 -2.12
C GLU A 303 -30.70 12.84 -1.47
N ALA A 304 -29.45 12.37 -1.63
CA ALA A 304 -28.25 13.08 -1.18
C ALA A 304 -28.09 14.45 -1.85
N THR A 305 -28.37 14.55 -3.15
CA THR A 305 -28.32 15.83 -3.89
C THR A 305 -29.43 16.78 -3.44
N ALA A 306 -30.64 16.28 -3.20
CA ALA A 306 -31.74 17.07 -2.65
C ALA A 306 -31.47 17.56 -1.22
N HIS A 307 -30.82 16.75 -0.39
CA HIS A 307 -30.36 17.17 0.94
C HIS A 307 -29.30 18.28 0.85
N LEU A 308 -28.30 18.13 -0.03
CA LEU A 308 -27.31 19.18 -0.28
C LEU A 308 -27.96 20.50 -0.70
N ASN A 309 -28.92 20.47 -1.62
CA ASN A 309 -29.63 21.68 -2.06
C ASN A 309 -30.35 22.36 -0.89
N LYS A 310 -31.07 21.62 -0.05
CA LYS A 310 -31.71 22.16 1.17
C LYS A 310 -30.71 22.82 2.13
N CYS A 311 -29.51 22.25 2.30
CA CYS A 311 -28.46 22.87 3.12
C CYS A 311 -27.92 24.18 2.50
N LEU A 312 -27.82 24.24 1.16
CA LEU A 312 -27.40 25.45 0.46
C LEU A 312 -28.49 26.54 0.49
N GLU A 313 -29.77 26.15 0.40
CA GLU A 313 -30.93 27.03 0.56
C GLU A 313 -30.98 27.64 1.98
N ARG A 314 -30.77 26.83 3.03
CA ARG A 314 -30.63 27.34 4.42
C ARG A 314 -29.50 28.36 4.53
N LEU A 315 -28.29 28.02 4.05
CA LEU A 315 -27.14 28.92 4.05
C LEU A 315 -27.41 30.24 3.30
N GLN A 316 -28.19 30.21 2.21
CA GLN A 316 -28.60 31.44 1.51
C GLN A 316 -29.64 32.26 2.29
N GLN A 317 -30.60 31.62 2.98
CA GLN A 317 -31.58 32.31 3.83
C GLN A 317 -30.91 33.01 5.02
N GLU A 318 -29.78 32.48 5.51
CA GLU A 318 -28.93 33.07 6.55
C GLU A 318 -28.00 34.19 6.04
N GLY A 319 -28.07 34.55 4.74
CA GLY A 319 -27.27 35.61 4.12
C GLY A 319 -25.94 35.15 3.50
N GLY A 320 -25.69 33.83 3.44
CA GLY A 320 -24.50 33.27 2.79
C GLY A 320 -23.23 33.29 3.66
N PRO A 321 -22.07 32.90 3.10
CA PRO A 321 -20.81 32.82 3.84
C PRO A 321 -20.34 34.19 4.34
N ASP A 322 -20.67 35.27 3.63
CA ASP A 322 -20.22 36.63 3.96
C ASP A 322 -20.99 37.19 5.16
N ALA A 323 -22.29 36.87 5.29
CA ALA A 323 -23.07 37.21 6.49
C ALA A 323 -22.54 36.50 7.74
N ILE A 324 -22.03 35.27 7.61
CA ILE A 324 -21.36 34.54 8.70
C ILE A 324 -20.07 35.26 9.12
N ALA A 325 -19.31 35.83 8.18
CA ALA A 325 -18.12 36.63 8.49
C ALA A 325 -18.49 37.93 9.22
N VAL A 326 -19.45 38.71 8.69
CA VAL A 326 -19.93 39.95 9.32
C VAL A 326 -20.50 39.70 10.72
N ALA A 327 -21.21 38.58 10.94
CA ALA A 327 -21.69 38.18 12.26
C ALA A 327 -20.54 37.85 13.25
N GLN A 328 -19.43 37.29 12.76
CA GLN A 328 -18.24 37.03 13.58
C GLN A 328 -17.48 38.33 13.90
N GLU A 329 -17.36 39.26 12.95
CA GLU A 329 -16.76 40.57 13.18
C GLU A 329 -17.55 41.38 14.22
N ALA A 330 -18.88 41.48 14.06
CA ALA A 330 -19.76 42.14 15.02
C ALA A 330 -19.74 41.47 16.42
N TYR A 331 -19.57 40.14 16.49
CA TYR A 331 -19.37 39.44 17.75
C TYR A 331 -18.03 39.80 18.42
N VAL A 332 -16.94 39.86 17.65
CA VAL A 332 -15.61 40.27 18.16
C VAL A 332 -15.62 41.72 18.62
N GLU A 333 -16.26 42.62 17.86
CA GLU A 333 -16.44 44.02 18.27
C GLU A 333 -17.24 44.14 19.58
N ALA A 334 -18.32 43.38 19.73
CA ALA A 334 -19.10 43.35 20.96
C ALA A 334 -18.30 42.78 22.15
N LYS A 335 -17.49 41.73 21.93
CA LYS A 335 -16.61 41.13 22.96
C LYS A 335 -15.52 42.11 23.42
N ASN A 336 -14.92 42.84 22.47
CA ASN A 336 -13.96 43.91 22.73
C ASN A 336 -14.62 45.09 23.47
N SER A 337 -15.83 45.49 23.07
CA SER A 337 -16.58 46.58 23.71
C SER A 337 -16.93 46.26 25.17
N ILE A 338 -17.38 45.04 25.46
CA ILE A 338 -17.62 44.56 26.83
C ILE A 338 -16.30 44.54 27.62
N SER A 339 -15.22 44.01 27.04
CA SER A 339 -13.89 43.95 27.69
C SER A 339 -13.33 45.34 28.01
N ASN A 340 -13.59 46.33 27.16
CA ASN A 340 -13.22 47.72 27.40
C ASN A 340 -14.06 48.36 28.51
N TRP A 341 -15.39 48.19 28.48
CA TRP A 341 -16.29 48.70 29.54
C TRP A 341 -15.95 48.15 30.94
N VAL A 342 -15.65 46.84 31.03
CA VAL A 342 -15.19 46.18 32.28
C VAL A 342 -13.87 46.78 32.82
N ARG A 343 -13.05 47.39 31.96
CA ARG A 343 -11.79 48.05 32.33
C ARG A 343 -11.93 49.55 32.62
N THR A 344 -13.03 50.19 32.23
CA THR A 344 -13.21 51.66 32.33
C THR A 344 -14.25 52.11 33.34
N GLU A 345 -15.29 51.32 33.66
CA GLU A 345 -16.30 51.69 34.65
C GLU A 345 -16.11 50.97 36.00
N GLU A 346 -16.07 51.76 37.09
CA GLU A 346 -16.06 51.23 38.45
C GLU A 346 -17.36 50.45 38.75
N GLY A 347 -17.22 49.23 39.26
CA GLY A 347 -18.34 48.32 39.55
C GLY A 347 -18.82 47.49 38.34
N ALA A 348 -18.39 47.79 37.11
CA ALA A 348 -18.75 47.02 35.92
C ALA A 348 -18.48 45.49 36.01
N PRO A 349 -17.38 45.00 36.61
CA PRO A 349 -17.14 43.56 36.76
C PRO A 349 -18.25 42.82 37.52
N ALA A 350 -18.74 43.39 38.63
CA ALA A 350 -19.77 42.78 39.46
C ALA A 350 -21.17 42.83 38.81
N ILE A 351 -21.43 43.87 37.99
CA ILE A 351 -22.66 43.98 37.21
C ILE A 351 -22.67 42.94 36.08
N LEU A 352 -21.53 42.75 35.40
CA LEU A 352 -21.39 41.72 34.39
C LEU A 352 -21.56 40.32 35.00
N GLU A 353 -20.95 40.07 36.15
CA GLU A 353 -21.08 38.80 36.89
C GLU A 353 -22.54 38.48 37.23
N ASN A 354 -23.29 39.44 37.80
CA ASN A 354 -24.72 39.24 38.10
C ASN A 354 -25.57 38.97 36.84
N VAL A 355 -25.29 39.63 35.71
CA VAL A 355 -25.97 39.37 34.43
C VAL A 355 -25.62 37.98 33.89
N VAL A 356 -24.35 37.59 33.94
CA VAL A 356 -23.87 36.28 33.46
C VAL A 356 -24.38 35.14 34.35
N ILE A 357 -24.44 35.30 35.67
CA ILE A 357 -25.08 34.33 36.60
C ILE A 357 -26.53 34.06 36.15
N GLY A 358 -27.32 35.11 35.91
CA GLY A 358 -28.70 34.97 35.44
C GLY A 358 -28.83 34.26 34.09
N LEU A 359 -27.95 34.58 33.13
CA LEU A 359 -27.91 33.94 31.81
C LEU A 359 -27.49 32.46 31.90
N LEU A 360 -26.44 32.15 32.68
CA LEU A 360 -25.94 30.79 32.88
C LEU A 360 -26.93 29.91 33.64
N CYS A 361 -27.67 30.45 34.61
CA CYS A 361 -28.73 29.70 35.30
C CYS A 361 -29.86 29.30 34.33
N ASN A 362 -30.32 30.26 33.51
CA ASN A 362 -31.31 30.02 32.45
C ASN A 362 -30.82 29.01 31.39
N LEU A 363 -29.54 29.09 31.03
CA LEU A 363 -28.91 28.15 30.09
C LEU A 363 -28.83 26.76 30.70
N ASN A 364 -28.36 26.63 31.95
CA ASN A 364 -28.24 25.34 32.63
C ASN A 364 -29.61 24.64 32.77
N ARG A 365 -30.69 25.38 33.02
CA ARG A 365 -32.05 24.83 33.02
C ARG A 365 -32.46 24.27 31.66
N ARG A 366 -32.11 24.95 30.55
CA ARG A 366 -32.34 24.43 29.18
C ARG A 366 -31.51 23.19 28.90
N TYR A 367 -30.28 23.16 29.41
CA TYR A 367 -29.39 22.02 29.31
C TYR A 367 -29.98 20.80 30.02
N LEU A 368 -30.40 20.95 31.28
CA LEU A 368 -31.08 19.90 32.05
C LEU A 368 -32.35 19.40 31.37
N MET A 369 -33.17 20.27 30.77
CA MET A 369 -34.36 19.83 30.03
C MET A 369 -34.01 18.97 28.80
N LEU A 370 -32.93 19.30 28.10
CA LEU A 370 -32.43 18.52 26.96
C LEU A 370 -31.79 17.19 27.42
N GLU A 371 -31.00 17.20 28.51
CA GLU A 371 -30.40 15.99 29.08
C GLU A 371 -31.45 15.01 29.60
N ASN A 372 -32.48 15.48 30.31
CA ASN A 372 -33.60 14.64 30.76
C ASN A 372 -34.39 14.07 29.57
N GLY A 373 -34.57 14.85 28.49
CA GLY A 373 -35.16 14.37 27.24
C GLY A 373 -34.33 13.27 26.58
N ALA A 374 -33.01 13.45 26.51
CA ALA A 374 -32.08 12.46 25.98
C ALA A 374 -32.03 11.17 26.84
N GLN A 375 -32.05 11.31 28.18
CA GLN A 375 -32.13 10.17 29.10
C GLN A 375 -33.44 9.39 28.91
N SER A 376 -34.56 10.10 28.75
CA SER A 376 -35.88 9.51 28.52
C SER A 376 -36.01 8.81 27.17
N ALA A 377 -35.21 9.18 26.17
CA ALA A 377 -35.21 8.55 24.85
C ALA A 377 -34.54 7.17 24.82
N GLY A 378 -33.63 6.88 25.75
CA GLY A 378 -32.96 5.57 25.86
C GLY A 378 -32.31 5.13 24.54
N ASP A 379 -32.63 3.91 24.09
CA ASP A 379 -32.11 3.34 22.83
C ASP A 379 -32.54 4.14 21.59
N CYS A 380 -33.65 4.89 21.65
CA CYS A 380 -34.11 5.75 20.55
C CYS A 380 -33.29 7.05 20.41
N LEU A 381 -32.38 7.35 21.32
CA LEU A 381 -31.51 8.53 21.28
C LEU A 381 -30.67 8.63 19.99
N VAL A 382 -30.36 7.48 19.36
CA VAL A 382 -29.67 7.42 18.06
C VAL A 382 -30.41 8.18 16.96
N ASP A 383 -31.74 8.15 16.99
CA ASP A 383 -32.63 8.70 15.97
C ASP A 383 -33.37 9.97 16.47
N LEU A 384 -33.00 10.51 17.64
CA LEU A 384 -33.61 11.71 18.23
C LEU A 384 -33.16 12.99 17.48
N THR A 385 -34.12 13.69 16.89
CA THR A 385 -33.88 14.96 16.17
C THR A 385 -34.64 16.14 16.76
N SER A 386 -34.07 17.34 16.63
CA SER A 386 -34.67 18.62 16.96
C SER A 386 -35.87 18.94 16.05
N MET A 387 -36.65 19.96 16.43
CA MET A 387 -37.76 20.50 15.61
C MET A 387 -37.29 21.04 14.24
N GLU A 388 -35.99 21.33 14.09
CA GLU A 388 -35.38 21.86 12.86
C GLU A 388 -34.77 20.74 12.00
N GLY A 389 -34.93 19.48 12.42
CA GLY A 389 -34.47 18.26 11.73
C GLY A 389 -33.03 17.87 12.02
N GLU A 390 -32.43 18.44 13.07
CA GLU A 390 -31.00 18.31 13.38
C GLU A 390 -30.78 17.30 14.51
N TRP A 391 -29.59 16.75 14.70
CA TRP A 391 -29.39 15.67 15.67
C TRP A 391 -29.17 16.23 17.08
N PHE A 392 -29.74 15.59 18.12
CA PHE A 392 -29.76 16.13 19.48
C PHE A 392 -28.37 16.52 20.06
N LEU A 393 -27.31 15.85 19.61
CA LEU A 393 -25.93 16.13 20.01
C LEU A 393 -25.49 17.54 19.59
N ASP A 394 -25.97 18.02 18.44
CA ASP A 394 -25.60 19.31 17.88
C ASP A 394 -26.29 20.45 18.69
N ASP A 395 -27.53 20.26 19.16
CA ASP A 395 -28.19 21.11 20.17
C ASP A 395 -27.41 21.11 21.50
N MET A 396 -27.02 19.94 22.00
CA MET A 396 -26.22 19.80 23.23
C MET A 396 -24.87 20.51 23.12
N ASN A 397 -24.21 20.46 21.97
CA ASN A 397 -22.96 21.17 21.72
C ASN A 397 -23.19 22.70 21.62
N SER A 398 -24.24 23.13 20.92
CA SER A 398 -24.62 24.54 20.75
C SER A 398 -24.92 25.24 22.09
N LEU A 399 -25.72 24.62 22.96
CA LEU A 399 -26.00 25.15 24.30
C LEU A 399 -24.73 25.15 25.17
N SER A 400 -23.90 24.11 25.07
CA SER A 400 -22.66 23.97 25.83
C SER A 400 -21.62 25.03 25.44
N MET A 401 -21.50 25.34 24.14
CA MET A 401 -20.62 26.40 23.65
C MET A 401 -21.08 27.79 24.15
N GLN A 402 -22.39 28.05 24.18
CA GLN A 402 -22.95 29.28 24.76
C GLN A 402 -22.57 29.45 26.25
N ALA A 403 -22.48 28.37 27.03
CA ALA A 403 -22.03 28.43 28.42
C ALA A 403 -20.55 28.82 28.53
N VAL A 404 -19.68 28.20 27.72
CA VAL A 404 -18.24 28.50 27.69
C VAL A 404 -17.97 29.94 27.23
N GLU A 405 -18.69 30.42 26.21
CA GLU A 405 -18.53 31.80 25.73
C GLU A 405 -19.01 32.83 26.76
N LEU A 406 -20.12 32.58 27.47
CA LEU A 406 -20.58 33.44 28.56
C LEU A 406 -19.57 33.48 29.73
N LEU A 407 -18.97 32.34 30.09
CA LEU A 407 -17.90 32.27 31.09
C LEU A 407 -16.62 33.01 30.63
N SER A 408 -16.35 33.04 29.32
CA SER A 408 -15.19 33.76 28.76
C SER A 408 -15.28 35.29 28.88
N LEU A 409 -16.47 35.85 29.15
CA LEU A 409 -16.67 37.28 29.39
C LEU A 409 -16.28 37.71 30.81
N LEU A 410 -16.12 36.77 31.75
CA LEU A 410 -15.86 37.08 33.15
C LEU A 410 -14.36 37.28 33.44
N PRO A 411 -13.97 38.34 34.19
CA PRO A 411 -12.60 38.51 34.68
C PRO A 411 -12.34 37.53 35.83
N LEU A 412 -12.06 36.27 35.49
CA LEU A 412 -11.84 35.18 36.46
C LEU A 412 -10.39 35.10 36.96
N GLN A 413 -9.43 35.65 36.23
CA GLN A 413 -7.99 35.54 36.51
C GLN A 413 -7.57 36.20 37.84
N SER A 414 -8.30 37.22 38.29
CA SER A 414 -8.06 37.93 39.55
C SER A 414 -8.53 37.20 40.82
N ALA A 415 -9.28 36.09 40.69
CA ALA A 415 -9.76 35.30 41.84
C ALA A 415 -8.70 34.32 42.39
N SER A 416 -7.52 34.28 41.78
CA SER A 416 -6.48 33.25 41.93
C SER A 416 -5.79 33.15 43.30
N VAL A 417 -6.10 34.05 44.24
CA VAL A 417 -5.51 34.06 45.60
C VAL A 417 -6.48 33.53 46.67
N GLU A 418 -7.81 33.62 46.47
CA GLU A 418 -8.80 33.35 47.52
C GLU A 418 -9.76 32.18 47.24
N ASP A 419 -10.07 31.85 45.97
CA ASP A 419 -10.95 30.70 45.67
C ASP A 419 -10.44 29.87 44.47
N ALA A 420 -9.53 28.94 44.77
CA ALA A 420 -8.94 28.03 43.80
C ALA A 420 -9.92 27.02 43.18
N ALA A 421 -11.14 26.88 43.72
CA ALA A 421 -12.14 25.96 43.15
C ALA A 421 -12.80 26.52 41.88
N LEU A 422 -12.94 27.85 41.77
CA LEU A 422 -13.62 28.50 40.64
C LEU A 422 -12.92 28.26 39.29
N PRO A 423 -11.58 28.40 39.13
CA PRO A 423 -10.90 28.05 37.89
C PRO A 423 -11.08 26.57 37.51
N VAL A 424 -11.00 25.65 38.48
CA VAL A 424 -11.13 24.20 38.23
C VAL A 424 -12.54 23.84 37.77
N ALA A 425 -13.57 24.44 38.36
CA ALA A 425 -14.96 24.23 37.95
C ALA A 425 -15.23 24.80 36.54
N VAL A 426 -14.65 25.95 36.19
CA VAL A 426 -14.76 26.53 34.84
C VAL A 426 -14.04 25.67 33.80
N GLU A 427 -12.89 25.08 34.12
CA GLU A 427 -12.20 24.15 33.23
C GLU A 427 -12.97 22.82 33.09
N CYS A 428 -13.68 22.37 34.13
CA CYS A 428 -14.60 21.24 34.03
C CYS A 428 -15.74 21.50 33.02
N VAL A 429 -16.29 22.72 32.99
CA VAL A 429 -17.31 23.13 32.00
C VAL A 429 -16.73 23.16 30.58
N ARG A 430 -15.49 23.64 30.41
CA ARG A 430 -14.76 23.63 29.14
C ARG A 430 -14.49 22.21 28.64
N ASN A 431 -13.94 21.33 29.47
CA ASN A 431 -13.65 19.95 29.08
C ASN A 431 -14.93 19.15 28.77
N ALA A 432 -16.06 19.44 29.44
CA ALA A 432 -17.36 18.90 29.05
C ALA A 432 -17.84 19.41 27.68
N ASN A 433 -17.68 20.70 27.37
CA ASN A 433 -17.99 21.24 26.04
C ASN A 433 -17.09 20.67 24.95
N LEU A 434 -15.79 20.60 25.22
CA LEU A 434 -14.80 20.03 24.31
C LEU A 434 -15.04 18.54 24.07
N LEU A 435 -15.57 17.77 25.03
CA LEU A 435 -15.95 16.37 24.83
C LEU A 435 -17.14 16.22 23.86
N LEU A 436 -18.14 17.09 23.96
CA LEU A 436 -19.25 17.17 23.00
C LEU A 436 -18.74 17.55 21.60
N ALA A 437 -17.81 18.51 21.51
CA ALA A 437 -17.19 18.90 20.25
C ALA A 437 -16.43 17.75 19.59
N ASP A 438 -15.69 16.92 20.35
CA ASP A 438 -15.04 15.72 19.81
C ASP A 438 -16.05 14.67 19.32
N LEU A 439 -17.18 14.49 20.02
CA LEU A 439 -18.24 13.56 19.58
C LEU A 439 -18.92 14.04 18.28
N VAL A 440 -19.12 15.35 18.11
CA VAL A 440 -19.60 15.95 16.85
C VAL A 440 -18.54 15.77 15.74
N GLN A 441 -17.26 16.00 16.06
CA GLN A 441 -16.16 15.88 15.11
C GLN A 441 -15.89 14.42 14.70
N LEU A 442 -16.09 13.45 15.59
CA LEU A 442 -16.04 12.00 15.34
C LEU A 442 -17.07 11.63 14.26
N ASN A 443 -18.31 12.08 14.39
CA ASN A 443 -19.37 11.83 13.40
C ASN A 443 -19.12 12.59 12.08
N TYR A 444 -18.56 13.81 12.14
CA TYR A 444 -18.15 14.56 10.96
C TYR A 444 -17.02 13.85 10.19
N ASN A 445 -15.91 13.52 10.85
CA ASN A 445 -14.74 12.87 10.25
C ASN A 445 -15.09 11.46 9.73
N PHE A 446 -15.96 10.73 10.43
CA PHE A 446 -16.44 9.44 9.94
C PHE A 446 -17.15 9.58 8.60
N SER A 447 -18.17 10.46 8.53
CA SER A 447 -18.99 10.65 7.33
C SER A 447 -18.25 11.33 6.16
N THR A 448 -17.24 12.16 6.43
CA THR A 448 -16.52 12.92 5.39
C THR A 448 -15.18 12.32 4.94
N ILE A 449 -14.53 11.48 5.76
CA ILE A 449 -13.19 10.92 5.49
C ILE A 449 -13.21 9.38 5.52
N ILE A 450 -13.57 8.78 6.66
CA ILE A 450 -13.36 7.35 6.89
C ILE A 450 -14.34 6.48 6.10
N LEU A 451 -15.63 6.82 6.07
CA LEU A 451 -16.63 6.07 5.31
C LEU A 451 -16.39 6.13 3.79
N PRO A 452 -16.14 7.31 3.18
CA PRO A 452 -15.79 7.38 1.76
C PRO A 452 -14.54 6.56 1.37
N GLU A 453 -13.46 6.62 2.15
CA GLU A 453 -12.24 5.86 1.85
C GLU A 453 -12.44 4.35 2.07
N ALA A 454 -13.17 3.95 3.12
CA ALA A 454 -13.51 2.54 3.36
C ALA A 454 -14.36 1.95 2.21
N LEU A 455 -15.37 2.68 1.74
CA LEU A 455 -16.16 2.30 0.57
C LEU A 455 -15.26 2.17 -0.66
N LYS A 456 -14.46 3.20 -0.97
CA LYS A 456 -13.54 3.21 -2.12
C LYS A 456 -12.60 2.00 -2.12
N LYS A 457 -11.93 1.73 -0.99
CA LYS A 457 -10.98 0.62 -0.82
C LYS A 457 -11.64 -0.76 -0.96
N LEU A 458 -12.87 -0.93 -0.49
CA LEU A 458 -13.59 -2.21 -0.57
C LEU A 458 -14.23 -2.45 -1.94
N HIS A 459 -14.68 -1.40 -2.64
CA HIS A 459 -15.19 -1.51 -4.00
C HIS A 459 -14.06 -1.82 -5.00
N SER A 460 -12.89 -1.19 -4.81
CA SER A 460 -11.69 -1.43 -5.62
C SER A 460 -10.90 -2.71 -5.28
N GLU A 461 -11.32 -3.47 -4.26
CA GLU A 461 -10.64 -4.70 -3.82
C GLU A 461 -9.18 -4.48 -3.40
N ASP A 462 -8.90 -3.37 -2.70
CA ASP A 462 -7.55 -3.11 -2.15
C ASP A 462 -7.15 -4.25 -1.20
N ALA A 463 -6.16 -5.03 -1.61
CA ALA A 463 -5.70 -6.21 -0.89
C ALA A 463 -5.30 -5.90 0.57
N SER A 464 -4.75 -4.71 0.85
CA SER A 464 -4.38 -4.33 2.22
C SER A 464 -5.60 -4.02 3.11
N ALA A 465 -6.68 -3.48 2.54
CA ALA A 465 -7.94 -3.28 3.25
C ALA A 465 -8.66 -4.61 3.52
N VAL A 466 -8.67 -5.54 2.54
CA VAL A 466 -9.25 -6.88 2.71
C VAL A 466 -8.48 -7.70 3.75
N LEU A 467 -7.14 -7.67 3.72
CA LEU A 467 -6.31 -8.33 4.73
C LEU A 467 -6.55 -7.75 6.14
N MET A 468 -6.56 -6.42 6.29
CA MET A 468 -6.83 -5.77 7.58
C MET A 468 -8.18 -6.18 8.18
N ILE A 469 -9.23 -6.31 7.36
CA ILE A 469 -10.56 -6.74 7.84
C ILE A 469 -10.54 -8.19 8.28
N ASN A 470 -9.81 -9.07 7.59
CA ASN A 470 -9.61 -10.45 8.02
C ASN A 470 -8.80 -10.53 9.33
N GLU A 471 -7.77 -9.69 9.51
CA GLU A 471 -7.01 -9.59 10.76
C GLU A 471 -7.88 -9.08 11.92
N LEU A 472 -8.71 -8.06 11.70
CA LEU A 472 -9.68 -7.55 12.68
C LEU A 472 -10.69 -8.63 13.08
N ASN A 473 -11.23 -9.36 12.09
CA ASN A 473 -12.12 -10.50 12.35
C ASN A 473 -11.42 -11.61 13.14
N ASN A 474 -10.13 -11.88 12.89
CA ASN A 474 -9.34 -12.84 13.66
C ASN A 474 -9.10 -12.37 15.11
N VAL A 475 -8.88 -11.07 15.35
CA VAL A 475 -8.81 -10.50 16.72
C VAL A 475 -10.12 -10.72 17.48
N ILE A 476 -11.26 -10.59 16.80
CA ILE A 476 -12.61 -10.80 17.37
C ILE A 476 -12.89 -12.28 17.61
N MET A 477 -12.66 -13.15 16.62
CA MET A 477 -12.95 -14.59 16.69
C MET A 477 -12.02 -15.37 17.63
N THR A 478 -10.87 -14.80 18.00
CA THR A 478 -10.00 -15.36 19.05
C THR A 478 -10.40 -14.95 20.47
N SER A 479 -11.45 -14.15 20.65
CA SER A 479 -12.06 -13.88 21.96
C SER A 479 -12.67 -15.18 22.53
N PRO A 480 -12.54 -15.46 23.85
CA PRO A 480 -13.12 -16.67 24.45
C PRO A 480 -14.66 -16.67 24.50
N ILE A 481 -15.29 -15.51 24.30
CA ILE A 481 -16.74 -15.33 24.19
C ILE A 481 -17.06 -14.26 23.13
N PRO A 482 -18.24 -14.31 22.46
CA PRO A 482 -18.70 -13.26 21.55
C PRO A 482 -18.74 -11.87 22.20
N LEU A 483 -18.54 -10.81 21.39
CA LEU A 483 -18.50 -9.43 21.91
C LEU A 483 -19.81 -8.99 22.58
N ASN A 484 -20.97 -9.45 22.08
CA ASN A 484 -22.27 -9.18 22.70
C ASN A 484 -22.38 -9.79 24.10
N ASP A 485 -21.88 -11.01 24.28
CA ASP A 485 -21.92 -11.71 25.58
C ASP A 485 -20.90 -11.10 26.55
N LEU A 486 -19.74 -10.67 26.06
CA LEU A 486 -18.78 -9.88 26.84
C LEU A 486 -19.37 -8.56 27.31
N LEU A 487 -20.08 -7.83 26.44
CA LEU A 487 -20.79 -6.60 26.79
C LEU A 487 -21.90 -6.86 27.82
N ALA A 488 -22.68 -7.92 27.66
CA ALA A 488 -23.70 -8.32 28.64
C ALA A 488 -23.09 -8.65 30.02
N GLN A 489 -21.93 -9.32 30.05
CA GLN A 489 -21.18 -9.58 31.28
C GLN A 489 -20.62 -8.30 31.91
N LEU A 490 -20.07 -7.37 31.12
CA LEU A 490 -19.61 -6.07 31.61
C LEU A 490 -20.77 -5.21 32.14
N GLU A 491 -21.95 -5.24 31.50
CA GLU A 491 -23.14 -4.56 32.01
C GLU A 491 -23.67 -5.20 33.30
N MET A 492 -23.65 -6.53 33.42
CA MET A 492 -23.93 -7.18 34.70
C MET A 492 -22.91 -6.77 35.77
N HIS A 493 -21.62 -6.67 35.41
CA HIS A 493 -20.58 -6.22 36.32
C HIS A 493 -20.82 -4.78 36.81
N PHE A 494 -21.10 -3.87 35.89
CA PHE A 494 -21.45 -2.48 36.18
C PHE A 494 -22.68 -2.37 37.11
N ARG A 495 -23.77 -3.10 36.84
CA ARG A 495 -24.99 -3.07 37.65
C ARG A 495 -24.76 -3.56 39.09
N TYR A 496 -23.94 -4.59 39.29
CA TYR A 496 -23.58 -5.06 40.64
C TYR A 496 -22.73 -4.04 41.41
N LEU A 497 -21.79 -3.35 40.74
CA LEU A 497 -21.02 -2.25 41.35
C LEU A 497 -21.90 -1.03 41.69
N VAL A 498 -22.94 -0.73 40.90
CA VAL A 498 -23.94 0.32 41.24
C VAL A 498 -24.75 -0.05 42.48
N MET A 499 -24.92 -1.35 42.76
CA MET A 499 -25.58 -1.87 43.95
C MET A 499 -24.64 -2.10 45.15
N ASP A 500 -23.34 -1.79 45.02
CA ASP A 500 -22.29 -2.06 46.01
C ASP A 500 -22.17 -3.56 46.40
N MET A 501 -22.32 -4.44 45.40
CA MET A 501 -22.34 -5.91 45.56
C MET A 501 -21.19 -6.60 44.82
N GLU A 502 -20.68 -7.70 45.39
CA GLU A 502 -19.73 -8.59 44.69
C GLU A 502 -20.33 -9.17 43.42
N SER A 503 -19.61 -9.04 42.30
CA SER A 503 -20.13 -9.36 40.98
C SER A 503 -19.65 -10.72 40.44
N PRO A 504 -20.56 -11.60 39.97
CA PRO A 504 -20.18 -12.87 39.35
C PRO A 504 -19.50 -12.71 37.97
N ALA A 505 -19.49 -11.50 37.40
CA ALA A 505 -18.99 -11.22 36.05
C ALA A 505 -17.64 -10.49 36.02
N ALA A 506 -16.95 -10.33 37.16
CA ALA A 506 -15.69 -9.56 37.26
C ALA A 506 -14.56 -10.06 36.33
N SER A 507 -14.59 -11.33 35.92
CA SER A 507 -13.65 -11.90 34.95
C SER A 507 -13.73 -11.26 33.55
N ALA A 508 -14.85 -10.60 33.21
CA ALA A 508 -15.05 -9.93 31.92
C ALA A 508 -14.01 -8.83 31.65
N GLN A 509 -13.60 -8.06 32.67
CA GLN A 509 -12.56 -7.04 32.50
C GLN A 509 -11.22 -7.64 32.05
N HIS A 510 -10.87 -8.83 32.55
CA HIS A 510 -9.64 -9.53 32.15
C HIS A 510 -9.72 -10.08 30.70
N ILE A 511 -10.92 -10.40 30.22
CA ILE A 511 -11.15 -10.75 28.81
C ILE A 511 -11.00 -9.49 27.95
N THR A 512 -11.62 -8.37 28.35
CA THR A 512 -11.52 -7.08 27.66
C THR A 512 -10.09 -6.57 27.58
N ALA A 513 -9.30 -6.67 28.65
CA ALA A 513 -7.88 -6.29 28.64
C ALA A 513 -7.05 -7.10 27.62
N LYS A 514 -7.35 -8.39 27.43
CA LYS A 514 -6.71 -9.22 26.39
C LYS A 514 -7.16 -8.85 24.98
N LEU A 515 -8.44 -8.53 24.79
CA LEU A 515 -8.98 -8.06 23.51
C LEU A 515 -8.37 -6.70 23.12
N ARG A 516 -8.30 -5.75 24.08
CA ARG A 516 -7.64 -4.44 23.97
C ARG A 516 -6.20 -4.60 23.48
N ALA A 517 -5.39 -5.39 24.16
CA ALA A 517 -3.98 -5.61 23.79
C ALA A 517 -3.79 -6.23 22.39
N ARG A 518 -4.68 -7.15 21.96
CA ARG A 518 -4.64 -7.71 20.59
C ARG A 518 -5.03 -6.70 19.52
N TYR A 519 -6.04 -5.88 19.81
CA TYR A 519 -6.48 -4.82 18.90
C TYR A 519 -5.44 -3.70 18.80
N GLU A 520 -4.78 -3.33 19.89
CA GLU A 520 -3.66 -2.38 19.89
C GLU A 520 -2.45 -2.90 19.11
N ALA A 521 -2.12 -4.20 19.22
CA ALA A 521 -1.10 -4.83 18.38
C ALA A 521 -1.44 -4.81 16.87
N LEU A 522 -2.73 -4.85 16.50
CA LEU A 522 -3.18 -4.66 15.12
C LEU A 522 -3.02 -3.21 14.64
N LEU A 523 -2.98 -2.22 15.54
CA LEU A 523 -2.76 -0.81 15.21
C LEU A 523 -1.26 -0.44 15.12
N CYS A 524 -0.37 -1.11 15.86
CA CYS A 524 1.07 -0.88 15.75
C CYS A 524 1.61 -1.28 14.37
N PRO A 525 2.50 -0.50 13.73
CA PRO A 525 3.15 -0.93 12.47
C PRO A 525 4.06 -2.15 12.71
N PRO A 526 4.37 -2.94 11.65
CA PRO A 526 5.51 -3.86 11.68
C PRO A 526 6.82 -3.08 11.88
N SER A 527 7.90 -3.78 12.24
CA SER A 527 9.22 -3.18 12.48
C SER A 527 9.75 -2.43 11.25
N GLU A 528 10.54 -1.38 11.51
CA GLU A 528 11.01 -0.39 10.52
C GLU A 528 11.53 -1.02 9.22
N GLY A 529 10.79 -0.83 8.13
CA GLY A 529 11.12 -1.33 6.79
C GLY A 529 9.94 -1.29 5.83
N ASP A 530 8.77 -1.81 6.24
CA ASP A 530 7.57 -1.85 5.41
C ASP A 530 6.87 -0.48 5.27
N SER A 531 6.41 -0.17 4.07
CA SER A 531 5.52 0.97 3.83
C SER A 531 4.14 0.72 4.45
N GLN A 532 3.65 1.70 5.22
CA GLN A 532 2.43 1.53 6.02
C GLN A 532 1.21 1.27 5.13
N SER A 533 0.62 0.08 5.25
CA SER A 533 -0.40 -0.38 4.29
C SER A 533 -1.70 0.43 4.38
N GLY A 534 -2.36 0.63 3.24
CA GLY A 534 -3.55 1.48 3.13
C GLY A 534 -4.71 1.05 4.04
N GLY A 535 -4.95 -0.26 4.15
CA GLY A 535 -5.91 -0.83 5.08
C GLY A 535 -5.58 -0.58 6.55
N ARG A 536 -4.30 -0.66 6.93
CA ARG A 536 -3.88 -0.39 8.32
C ARG A 536 -3.98 1.10 8.66
N MET A 537 -3.63 1.99 7.72
CA MET A 537 -3.87 3.43 7.86
C MET A 537 -5.36 3.75 8.00
N LEU A 538 -6.25 3.08 7.25
CA LEU A 538 -7.69 3.23 7.38
C LEU A 538 -8.21 2.79 8.77
N LEU A 539 -7.73 1.66 9.30
CA LEU A 539 -8.09 1.20 10.65
C LEU A 539 -7.55 2.14 11.75
N MET A 540 -6.33 2.64 11.60
CA MET A 540 -5.74 3.62 12.52
C MET A 540 -6.47 4.96 12.47
N GLY A 541 -6.89 5.42 11.28
CA GLY A 541 -7.74 6.60 11.11
C GLY A 541 -9.11 6.43 11.75
N PHE A 542 -9.74 5.25 11.58
CA PHE A 542 -10.99 4.90 12.25
C PHE A 542 -10.83 4.94 13.77
N ASN A 543 -9.81 4.27 14.32
CA ASN A 543 -9.55 4.25 15.77
C ASN A 543 -9.20 5.65 16.32
N GLY A 544 -8.46 6.45 15.56
CA GLY A 544 -8.08 7.82 15.91
C GLY A 544 -9.27 8.75 16.16
N LEU A 545 -10.44 8.47 15.57
CA LEU A 545 -11.67 9.23 15.83
C LEU A 545 -12.12 9.12 17.31
N PHE A 546 -11.86 7.98 17.95
CA PHE A 546 -12.28 7.69 19.33
C PHE A 546 -11.23 8.11 20.36
N ALA A 547 -9.95 8.13 19.95
CA ALA A 547 -8.83 8.45 20.85
C ALA A 547 -8.93 9.85 21.50
N ALA A 548 -9.46 10.84 20.78
CA ALA A 548 -9.70 12.19 21.32
C ALA A 548 -10.79 12.18 22.42
N VAL A 549 -11.94 11.54 22.13
CA VAL A 549 -13.05 11.33 23.07
C VAL A 549 -12.59 10.57 24.32
N GLU A 550 -11.78 9.52 24.16
CA GLU A 550 -11.25 8.72 25.28
C GLU A 550 -10.24 9.49 26.14
N LEU A 551 -9.34 10.26 25.54
CA LEU A 551 -8.41 11.12 26.27
C LEU A 551 -9.17 12.19 27.06
N ARG A 552 -10.05 12.92 26.40
CA ARG A 552 -10.81 14.03 26.99
C ARG A 552 -11.83 13.56 28.03
N GLY A 553 -12.37 12.36 27.87
CA GLY A 553 -13.21 11.70 28.88
C GLY A 553 -12.45 11.41 30.18
N ARG A 554 -11.16 11.06 30.11
CA ARG A 554 -10.30 10.89 31.31
C ARG A 554 -9.94 12.23 31.95
N GLU A 555 -9.52 13.21 31.15
CA GLU A 555 -9.21 14.57 31.63
C GLU A 555 -10.41 15.18 32.38
N LEU A 556 -11.61 15.09 31.80
CA LEU A 556 -12.86 15.55 32.42
C LEU A 556 -13.18 14.78 33.72
N ALA A 557 -12.85 13.49 33.79
CA ALA A 557 -13.11 12.65 34.95
C ALA A 557 -12.26 13.01 36.18
N ASP A 558 -11.05 13.55 35.99
CA ASP A 558 -10.21 14.07 37.06
C ASP A 558 -10.77 15.40 37.61
N HIS A 559 -11.29 16.28 36.74
CA HIS A 559 -12.01 17.49 37.18
C HIS A 559 -13.30 17.16 37.94
N LEU A 560 -14.04 16.12 37.53
CA LEU A 560 -15.27 15.67 38.19
C LEU A 560 -15.07 15.04 39.57
N ALA A 561 -13.84 14.65 39.93
CA ALA A 561 -13.50 14.06 41.22
C ALA A 561 -13.53 15.07 42.38
N ALA A 562 -13.65 16.37 42.11
CA ALA A 562 -13.77 17.41 43.13
C ALA A 562 -15.03 17.20 44.01
N PRO A 563 -14.90 17.14 45.35
CA PRO A 563 -16.01 16.77 46.23
C PRO A 563 -17.06 17.88 46.34
N THR A 564 -18.27 17.61 45.83
CA THR A 564 -19.41 18.54 45.94
C THR A 564 -19.86 18.69 47.41
N PRO A 565 -19.88 19.91 47.98
CA PRO A 565 -20.27 20.17 49.36
C PRO A 565 -21.66 19.63 49.72
N PRO A 566 -21.88 19.13 50.94
CA PRO A 566 -23.12 18.42 51.29
C PRO A 566 -24.38 19.30 51.19
N ALA A 567 -24.30 20.59 51.56
CA ALA A 567 -25.41 21.53 51.41
C ALA A 567 -25.79 21.74 49.92
N TRP A 568 -24.81 21.76 49.01
CA TRP A 568 -25.05 22.00 47.58
C TRP A 568 -25.76 20.82 46.90
N ARG A 569 -25.67 19.61 47.46
CA ARG A 569 -26.38 18.42 46.95
C ARG A 569 -27.90 18.54 47.04
N LYS A 570 -28.40 19.45 47.88
CA LYS A 570 -29.84 19.74 48.01
C LYS A 570 -30.33 20.79 47.00
N ILE A 571 -29.44 21.40 46.21
CA ILE A 571 -29.80 22.33 45.14
C ILE A 571 -30.29 21.51 43.94
N ASP A 572 -31.53 21.75 43.51
CA ASP A 572 -32.21 21.12 42.38
C ASP A 572 -31.30 20.84 41.17
N HIS A 573 -30.72 21.89 40.57
CA HIS A 573 -29.83 21.77 39.41
C HIS A 573 -28.56 20.92 39.65
N ILE A 574 -28.11 20.75 40.90
CA ILE A 574 -26.98 19.90 41.26
C ILE A 574 -27.44 18.46 41.51
N ASN A 575 -28.56 18.28 42.20
CA ASN A 575 -29.12 16.97 42.51
C ASN A 575 -29.45 16.19 41.23
N ASP A 576 -30.22 16.80 40.33
CA ASP A 576 -30.71 16.16 39.11
C ASP A 576 -29.54 15.81 38.18
N ALA A 577 -28.58 16.73 38.05
CA ALA A 577 -27.34 16.52 37.31
C ALA A 577 -26.44 15.43 37.94
N MET A 578 -26.39 15.32 39.27
CA MET A 578 -25.66 14.28 39.98
C MET A 578 -26.29 12.89 39.80
N HIS A 579 -27.62 12.78 39.73
CA HIS A 579 -28.30 11.52 39.45
C HIS A 579 -27.96 10.98 38.06
N MET A 580 -27.96 11.84 37.03
CA MET A 580 -27.55 11.44 35.67
C MET A 580 -26.04 11.09 35.60
N SER A 581 -25.17 11.94 36.18
CA SER A 581 -23.71 11.79 36.08
C SER A 581 -23.07 10.85 37.12
N ALA A 582 -23.86 10.06 37.86
CA ALA A 582 -23.38 9.24 38.99
C ALA A 582 -22.26 8.26 38.59
N ALA A 583 -22.35 7.66 37.41
CA ALA A 583 -21.40 6.66 36.93
C ALA A 583 -19.98 7.22 36.72
N MET A 584 -19.87 8.43 36.14
CA MET A 584 -18.57 9.08 35.88
C MET A 584 -17.85 9.53 37.16
N GLN A 585 -18.60 9.77 38.23
CA GLN A 585 -18.05 10.20 39.53
C GLN A 585 -17.35 9.06 40.28
N SER A 586 -17.76 7.81 40.09
CA SER A 586 -17.11 6.65 40.71
C SER A 586 -15.97 6.11 39.83
N PRO A 587 -14.72 6.01 40.33
CA PRO A 587 -13.60 5.47 39.55
C PRO A 587 -13.79 3.99 39.21
N ALA A 588 -14.48 3.21 40.06
CA ALA A 588 -14.77 1.81 39.80
C ALA A 588 -15.74 1.66 38.60
N LEU A 589 -16.87 2.38 38.62
CA LEU A 589 -17.86 2.36 37.53
C LEU A 589 -17.27 2.87 36.22
N ARG A 590 -16.46 3.92 36.27
CA ARG A 590 -15.73 4.48 35.14
C ARG A 590 -14.79 3.46 34.49
N SER A 591 -14.06 2.65 35.27
CA SER A 591 -13.19 1.62 34.71
C SER A 591 -13.94 0.57 33.87
N VAL A 592 -15.17 0.21 34.31
CA VAL A 592 -16.04 -0.71 33.57
C VAL A 592 -16.64 -0.05 32.33
N LEU A 593 -16.95 1.26 32.36
CA LEU A 593 -17.34 2.01 31.16
C LEU A 593 -16.21 2.08 30.13
N GLU A 594 -14.97 2.31 30.54
CA GLU A 594 -13.80 2.28 29.63
C GLU A 594 -13.58 0.90 28.99
N ASP A 595 -13.86 -0.19 29.72
CA ASP A 595 -13.87 -1.54 29.16
C ASP A 595 -15.05 -1.74 28.17
N ILE A 596 -16.27 -1.33 28.53
CA ILE A 596 -17.45 -1.39 27.66
C ILE A 596 -17.19 -0.65 26.34
N PHE A 597 -16.71 0.60 26.39
CA PHE A 597 -16.53 1.40 25.19
C PHE A 597 -15.37 0.93 24.31
N VAL A 598 -14.34 0.27 24.85
CA VAL A 598 -13.33 -0.41 24.02
C VAL A 598 -13.92 -1.60 23.27
N VAL A 599 -14.79 -2.40 23.90
CA VAL A 599 -15.49 -3.50 23.20
C VAL A 599 -16.47 -2.94 22.16
N ARG A 600 -17.23 -1.89 22.49
CA ARG A 600 -18.11 -1.19 21.53
C ARG A 600 -17.34 -0.62 20.34
N ARG A 601 -16.19 0.03 20.54
CA ARG A 601 -15.36 0.59 19.47
C ARG A 601 -14.94 -0.48 18.45
N ILE A 602 -14.51 -1.65 18.94
CA ILE A 602 -14.15 -2.81 18.11
C ILE A 602 -15.38 -3.37 17.37
N GLN A 603 -16.52 -3.49 18.06
CA GLN A 603 -17.79 -3.89 17.46
C GLN A 603 -18.24 -2.93 16.34
N THR A 604 -18.21 -1.62 16.57
CA THR A 604 -18.59 -0.58 15.60
C THR A 604 -17.67 -0.59 14.37
N ALA A 605 -16.36 -0.80 14.55
CA ALA A 605 -15.43 -0.96 13.43
C ALA A 605 -15.79 -2.18 12.56
N ALA A 606 -16.00 -3.34 13.17
CA ALA A 606 -16.37 -4.56 12.46
C ALA A 606 -17.75 -4.45 11.78
N GLU A 607 -18.73 -3.82 12.42
CA GLU A 607 -20.06 -3.57 11.85
C GLU A 607 -19.95 -2.69 10.58
N VAL A 608 -19.25 -1.55 10.65
CA VAL A 608 -19.04 -0.68 9.49
C VAL A 608 -18.32 -1.38 8.35
N PHE A 609 -17.19 -2.05 8.60
CA PHE A 609 -16.46 -2.75 7.53
C PHE A 609 -17.28 -3.89 6.92
N THR A 610 -18.11 -4.58 7.71
CA THR A 610 -19.05 -5.60 7.22
C THR A 610 -20.11 -4.99 6.29
N LEU A 611 -20.72 -3.86 6.65
CA LEU A 611 -21.69 -3.15 5.80
C LEU A 611 -21.04 -2.66 4.49
N CYS A 612 -19.83 -2.10 4.56
CA CYS A 612 -19.09 -1.66 3.37
C CYS A 612 -18.69 -2.84 2.46
N ALA A 613 -18.34 -4.00 3.03
CA ALA A 613 -18.03 -5.21 2.26
C ALA A 613 -19.28 -5.81 1.60
N GLN A 614 -20.43 -5.81 2.28
CA GLN A 614 -21.71 -6.22 1.70
C GLN A 614 -22.09 -5.34 0.49
N LEU A 615 -21.93 -4.02 0.60
CA LEU A 615 -22.13 -3.11 -0.54
C LEU A 615 -21.16 -3.38 -1.69
N ALA A 616 -19.87 -3.63 -1.42
CA ALA A 616 -18.90 -3.95 -2.46
C ALA A 616 -19.24 -5.26 -3.20
N CYS A 617 -19.75 -6.28 -2.50
CA CYS A 617 -20.23 -7.50 -3.14
C CYS A 617 -21.49 -7.26 -4.00
N ALA A 618 -22.45 -6.47 -3.52
CA ALA A 618 -23.66 -6.12 -4.26
C ALA A 618 -23.35 -5.27 -5.51
N PHE A 619 -22.41 -4.33 -5.40
CA PHE A 619 -21.89 -3.50 -6.50
C PHE A 619 -21.25 -4.31 -7.63
N ARG A 620 -20.66 -5.47 -7.33
CA ARG A 620 -20.13 -6.40 -8.34
C ARG A 620 -21.16 -7.37 -8.91
N ALA A 621 -22.36 -7.47 -8.32
CA ALA A 621 -23.34 -8.52 -8.57
C ALA A 621 -22.75 -9.95 -8.47
N ALA A 622 -21.83 -10.17 -7.53
CA ALA A 622 -21.18 -11.46 -7.35
C ALA A 622 -22.15 -12.50 -6.71
N PRO A 623 -22.10 -13.78 -7.11
CA PRO A 623 -22.98 -14.82 -6.56
C PRO A 623 -22.72 -15.04 -5.06
N ALA A 624 -23.71 -14.71 -4.24
CA ALA A 624 -23.59 -14.77 -2.79
C ALA A 624 -23.55 -16.22 -2.27
N ALA A 625 -22.50 -16.55 -1.50
CA ALA A 625 -22.33 -17.84 -0.85
C ALA A 625 -22.07 -17.68 0.66
N PRO A 626 -22.61 -18.56 1.54
CA PRO A 626 -23.67 -19.56 1.35
C PRO A 626 -24.99 -19.11 2.01
N ALA A 627 -25.33 -17.82 1.95
CA ALA A 627 -26.62 -17.29 2.40
C ALA A 627 -27.09 -16.20 1.42
N PRO A 628 -28.36 -16.23 0.96
CA PRO A 628 -28.89 -15.14 0.16
C PRO A 628 -29.08 -13.90 1.04
N PRO A 629 -28.40 -12.77 0.76
CA PRO A 629 -28.82 -11.51 1.36
C PRO A 629 -30.25 -11.20 0.89
N PRO A 630 -31.13 -10.65 1.76
CA PRO A 630 -32.44 -10.18 1.31
C PRO A 630 -32.26 -9.15 0.19
N ALA A 631 -33.21 -9.11 -0.76
CA ALA A 631 -33.00 -8.53 -2.08
C ALA A 631 -32.47 -7.07 -2.06
N ALA A 632 -31.35 -6.86 -2.76
CA ALA A 632 -30.80 -5.55 -3.15
C ALA A 632 -30.73 -4.50 -2.00
N VAL A 633 -30.03 -4.84 -0.91
CA VAL A 633 -29.72 -3.89 0.18
C VAL A 633 -28.69 -2.83 -0.26
N VAL A 634 -29.16 -1.83 -1.01
CA VAL A 634 -28.48 -0.53 -1.05
C VAL A 634 -28.78 0.20 0.26
N LEU A 635 -27.77 0.33 1.09
CA LEU A 635 -27.78 1.16 2.28
C LEU A 635 -27.60 2.62 1.87
N ASP A 636 -28.36 3.52 2.50
CA ASP A 636 -28.11 4.95 2.45
C ASP A 636 -26.98 5.33 3.41
N ASP A 637 -26.47 6.56 3.27
CA ASP A 637 -25.36 7.04 4.10
C ASP A 637 -25.80 7.24 5.57
N ALA A 638 -27.10 7.33 5.85
CA ALA A 638 -27.63 7.34 7.22
C ALA A 638 -27.51 5.97 7.89
N ALA A 639 -27.89 4.88 7.21
CA ALA A 639 -27.69 3.52 7.70
C ALA A 639 -26.20 3.19 7.87
N LEU A 640 -25.34 3.62 6.94
CA LEU A 640 -23.88 3.46 7.06
C LEU A 640 -23.27 4.26 8.23
N CYS A 641 -23.85 5.41 8.60
CA CYS A 641 -23.48 6.16 9.80
C CYS A 641 -24.09 5.61 11.09
N LYS A 642 -25.13 4.75 11.03
CA LYS A 642 -25.88 4.31 12.21
C LYS A 642 -25.05 3.56 13.27
N PRO A 643 -24.05 2.72 12.95
CA PRO A 643 -23.19 2.10 13.96
C PRO A 643 -22.41 3.13 14.80
N VAL A 644 -21.91 4.19 14.15
CA VAL A 644 -21.11 5.25 14.77
C VAL A 644 -21.99 6.23 15.57
N ARG A 645 -23.19 6.55 15.06
CA ARG A 645 -24.21 7.26 15.84
C ARG A 645 -24.68 6.46 17.05
N ARG A 646 -24.82 5.13 16.94
CA ARG A 646 -25.18 4.23 18.05
C ARG A 646 -24.14 4.28 19.16
N PHE A 647 -22.85 4.12 18.82
CA PHE A 647 -21.73 4.30 19.76
C PHE A 647 -21.81 5.67 20.44
N THR A 648 -22.00 6.73 19.65
CA THR A 648 -22.02 8.12 20.15
C THR A 648 -23.18 8.37 21.11
N ALA A 649 -24.39 7.92 20.79
CA ALA A 649 -25.57 8.07 21.65
C ALA A 649 -25.43 7.28 22.95
N GLU A 650 -24.90 6.05 22.90
CA GLU A 650 -24.59 5.25 24.09
C GLU A 650 -23.51 5.92 24.96
N TYR A 651 -22.48 6.51 24.34
CA TYR A 651 -21.43 7.27 25.04
C TYR A 651 -21.99 8.53 25.71
N VAL A 652 -22.84 9.31 25.02
CA VAL A 652 -23.50 10.47 25.64
C VAL A 652 -24.36 10.02 26.82
N SER A 653 -25.20 9.00 26.62
CA SER A 653 -26.12 8.46 27.63
C SER A 653 -25.40 7.97 28.90
N ARG A 654 -24.23 7.33 28.76
CA ARG A 654 -23.50 6.72 29.89
C ARG A 654 -22.37 7.60 30.48
N CYS A 655 -21.81 8.52 29.70
CA CYS A 655 -20.60 9.28 30.08
C CYS A 655 -20.75 10.81 30.06
N VAL A 656 -21.83 11.38 29.52
CA VAL A 656 -21.96 12.84 29.32
C VAL A 656 -23.20 13.44 29.98
N LEU A 657 -24.34 12.73 30.05
CA LEU A 657 -25.56 13.26 30.68
C LEU A 657 -25.34 13.65 32.15
N GLY A 658 -25.76 14.85 32.51
CA GLY A 658 -25.59 15.47 33.82
C GLY A 658 -24.20 16.04 34.07
N VAL A 659 -23.18 15.68 33.27
CA VAL A 659 -21.79 16.11 33.51
C VAL A 659 -21.64 17.60 33.29
N HIS A 660 -22.13 18.11 32.16
CA HIS A 660 -22.05 19.54 31.85
C HIS A 660 -22.90 20.37 32.81
N SER A 661 -24.14 19.92 33.12
CA SER A 661 -25.02 20.63 34.05
C SER A 661 -24.54 20.61 35.50
N LYS A 662 -23.91 19.53 35.98
CA LYS A 662 -23.27 19.48 37.31
C LYS A 662 -22.10 20.46 37.38
N ALA A 663 -21.24 20.47 36.36
CA ALA A 663 -20.10 21.38 36.29
C ALA A 663 -20.57 22.85 36.28
N LEU A 664 -21.56 23.17 35.44
CA LEU A 664 -22.11 24.53 35.33
C LEU A 664 -22.86 24.98 36.59
N ALA A 665 -23.62 24.09 37.25
CA ALA A 665 -24.25 24.38 38.53
C ALA A 665 -23.20 24.61 39.65
N SER A 666 -22.07 23.89 39.61
CA SER A 666 -20.96 24.09 40.55
C SER A 666 -20.27 25.44 40.34
N VAL A 667 -20.07 25.87 39.09
CA VAL A 667 -19.58 27.23 38.76
C VAL A 667 -20.57 28.29 39.26
N LEU A 668 -21.87 28.11 39.02
CA LEU A 668 -22.90 29.03 39.52
C LEU A 668 -22.85 29.17 41.05
N CYS A 669 -22.69 28.08 41.80
CA CYS A 669 -22.55 28.14 43.26
C CYS A 669 -21.28 28.89 43.70
N LEU A 670 -20.15 28.71 43.01
CA LEU A 670 -18.91 29.43 43.30
C LEU A 670 -19.03 30.94 42.99
N LEU A 671 -19.74 31.32 41.91
CA LEU A 671 -20.04 32.72 41.60
C LEU A 671 -21.02 33.35 42.61
N LEU A 672 -22.05 32.62 43.06
CA LEU A 672 -22.96 33.09 44.12
C LEU A 672 -22.24 33.29 45.46
N ARG A 673 -21.29 32.41 45.80
CA ARG A 673 -20.38 32.59 46.95
C ARG A 673 -19.49 33.82 46.78
N ARG A 674 -18.95 34.06 45.58
CA ARG A 674 -18.15 35.26 45.25
C ARG A 674 -18.95 36.55 45.35
N ALA A 675 -20.25 36.50 45.03
CA ALA A 675 -21.23 37.56 45.27
C ALA A 675 -21.64 37.74 46.75
N ARG A 676 -20.95 37.05 47.69
CA ARG A 676 -21.15 37.08 49.15
C ARG A 676 -22.49 36.52 49.64
N LEU A 677 -23.09 35.60 48.89
CA LEU A 677 -24.26 34.83 49.36
C LEU A 677 -23.79 33.63 50.21
N ASP A 678 -24.29 33.49 51.43
CA ASP A 678 -24.06 32.29 52.23
C ASP A 678 -25.02 31.17 51.80
N LEU A 679 -24.56 30.35 50.86
CA LEU A 679 -25.28 29.19 50.34
C LEU A 679 -25.59 28.12 51.40
N HIS A 680 -24.88 28.07 52.53
CA HIS A 680 -25.18 27.09 53.58
C HIS A 680 -26.42 27.53 54.37
N ALA A 681 -26.42 28.76 54.86
CA ALA A 681 -27.54 29.33 55.61
C ALA A 681 -28.80 29.49 54.74
N GLU A 682 -28.66 29.85 53.46
CA GLU A 682 -29.76 29.98 52.51
C GLU A 682 -30.45 28.64 52.15
N VAL A 683 -29.68 27.54 52.06
CA VAL A 683 -30.27 26.20 51.86
C VAL A 683 -30.97 25.73 53.14
N GLU A 684 -30.35 25.86 54.31
CA GLU A 684 -30.97 25.46 55.58
C GLU A 684 -32.26 26.26 55.91
N GLN A 685 -32.31 27.54 55.56
CA GLN A 685 -33.54 28.34 55.69
C GLN A 685 -34.69 27.82 54.80
N LYS A 686 -34.38 27.25 53.63
CA LYS A 686 -35.40 26.66 52.72
C LYS A 686 -35.75 25.22 53.05
N GLU A 687 -34.90 24.47 53.74
CA GLU A 687 -35.26 23.17 54.32
C GLU A 687 -36.49 23.28 55.23
N ILE A 688 -36.56 24.34 56.03
CA ILE A 688 -37.69 24.66 56.92
C ILE A 688 -38.97 25.01 56.14
N ALA A 689 -38.85 25.48 54.89
CA ALA A 689 -39.95 25.91 54.03
C ALA A 689 -40.43 24.83 53.03
N ALA A 690 -39.74 23.69 52.94
CA ALA A 690 -40.06 22.53 52.09
C ALA A 690 -40.22 22.80 50.57
N SER A 691 -39.81 23.96 50.06
CA SER A 691 -39.93 24.35 48.65
C SER A 691 -38.61 24.17 47.89
N TRP A 692 -38.46 23.00 47.27
CA TRP A 692 -37.25 22.58 46.56
C TRP A 692 -37.20 22.95 45.08
N GLU A 693 -38.35 23.15 44.44
CA GLU A 693 -38.41 23.58 43.03
C GLU A 693 -37.83 24.99 42.84
N ARG A 694 -36.97 25.17 41.82
CA ARG A 694 -36.35 26.45 41.42
C ARG A 694 -35.50 27.07 42.53
N LEU A 695 -34.83 26.21 43.30
CA LEU A 695 -33.93 26.59 44.37
C LEU A 695 -32.78 27.44 43.81
N LEU A 696 -32.10 26.99 42.76
CA LEU A 696 -31.00 27.77 42.16
C LEU A 696 -31.46 29.08 41.50
N GLU A 697 -32.62 29.09 40.82
CA GLU A 697 -33.14 30.31 40.18
C GLU A 697 -33.40 31.40 41.23
N SER A 698 -34.06 31.04 42.33
CA SER A 698 -34.35 31.95 43.45
C SER A 698 -33.09 32.43 44.20
N LEU A 699 -32.00 31.65 44.22
CA LEU A 699 -30.71 32.09 44.76
C LEU A 699 -30.02 33.09 43.83
N CYS A 700 -30.11 32.88 42.50
CA CYS A 700 -29.62 33.84 41.50
C CYS A 700 -30.39 35.17 41.55
N GLU A 701 -31.72 35.13 41.71
CA GLU A 701 -32.56 36.32 41.92
C GLU A 701 -32.16 37.07 43.20
N LYS A 702 -31.99 36.37 44.32
CA LYS A 702 -31.49 36.97 45.57
C LYS A 702 -30.16 37.68 45.38
N ALA A 703 -29.16 37.02 44.79
CA ALA A 703 -27.84 37.61 44.53
C ALA A 703 -27.93 38.88 43.67
N ALA A 704 -28.79 38.89 42.64
CA ALA A 704 -29.05 40.09 41.86
C ALA A 704 -29.57 41.25 42.72
N THR A 705 -30.58 41.01 43.58
CA THR A 705 -31.15 42.06 44.46
C THR A 705 -30.16 42.60 45.51
N VAL A 706 -29.19 41.79 45.95
CA VAL A 706 -28.10 42.25 46.83
C VAL A 706 -27.19 43.23 46.06
N GLY A 707 -26.88 42.94 44.79
CA GLY A 707 -26.13 43.82 43.89
C GLY A 707 -26.87 45.08 43.43
N GLU A 708 -28.20 45.13 43.47
CA GLU A 708 -28.98 46.30 43.03
C GLU A 708 -28.74 47.56 43.86
N ARG A 709 -28.32 47.41 45.12
CA ARG A 709 -28.24 48.53 46.09
C ARG A 709 -27.06 49.48 45.87
N THR A 710 -26.10 49.14 45.00
CA THR A 710 -24.83 49.88 44.86
C THR A 710 -24.68 50.67 43.55
N HIS A 711 -25.13 50.16 42.39
CA HIS A 711 -24.77 50.74 41.07
C HIS A 711 -25.94 50.95 40.09
N ALA A 712 -26.88 51.83 40.44
CA ALA A 712 -28.02 52.18 39.57
C ALA A 712 -27.63 52.84 38.22
N ARG A 713 -26.44 53.46 38.11
CA ARG A 713 -26.04 54.28 36.94
C ARG A 713 -25.57 53.43 35.74
N ALA A 714 -24.66 52.49 35.98
CA ALA A 714 -24.12 51.58 34.97
C ALA A 714 -25.18 50.61 34.41
N ARG A 715 -26.30 50.41 35.12
CA ARG A 715 -27.45 49.59 34.68
C ARG A 715 -28.03 50.05 33.34
N ARG A 716 -27.91 51.34 32.97
CA ARG A 716 -28.30 51.86 31.65
C ARG A 716 -27.34 51.47 30.53
N PHE A 717 -26.04 51.37 30.82
CA PHE A 717 -25.04 50.89 29.85
C PHE A 717 -25.15 49.38 29.63
N ALA A 718 -25.33 48.61 30.71
CA ALA A 718 -25.54 47.16 30.63
C ALA A 718 -26.77 46.78 29.79
N GLY A 719 -27.90 47.49 29.95
CA GLY A 719 -29.11 47.26 29.17
C GLY A 719 -29.02 47.58 27.68
N GLY A 720 -28.08 48.43 27.26
CA GLY A 720 -27.87 48.82 25.86
C GLY A 720 -26.72 48.06 25.19
N GLY A 721 -25.51 48.15 25.73
CA GLY A 721 -24.30 47.56 25.15
C GLY A 721 -24.09 46.10 25.51
N ALA A 722 -24.19 45.75 26.80
CA ALA A 722 -23.94 44.37 27.25
C ALA A 722 -25.04 43.37 26.85
N ALA A 723 -26.19 43.84 26.35
CA ALA A 723 -27.21 43.02 25.70
C ALA A 723 -26.85 42.60 24.26
N GLY A 724 -25.90 43.31 23.62
CA GLY A 724 -25.45 43.03 22.25
C GLY A 724 -24.62 41.75 22.14
N GLY A 725 -23.55 41.64 22.94
CA GLY A 725 -22.63 40.49 22.92
C GLY A 725 -23.32 39.12 23.10
N PRO A 726 -24.20 38.92 24.10
CA PRO A 726 -24.95 37.68 24.29
C PRO A 726 -26.03 37.42 23.22
N ARG A 727 -26.48 38.44 22.47
CA ARG A 727 -27.30 38.25 21.28
C ARG A 727 -26.44 37.81 20.10
N ALA A 728 -25.32 38.49 19.82
CA ALA A 728 -24.38 38.12 18.78
C ALA A 728 -23.80 36.71 18.97
N ALA A 729 -23.49 36.31 20.22
CA ALA A 729 -23.06 34.96 20.57
C ALA A 729 -24.11 33.88 20.23
N ARG A 730 -25.40 34.24 20.28
CA ARG A 730 -26.53 33.36 19.91
C ARG A 730 -26.84 33.38 18.41
N THR A 731 -26.17 34.21 17.63
CA THR A 731 -26.37 34.36 16.17
C THR A 731 -25.06 34.24 15.38
N ALA A 732 -23.99 33.68 15.95
CA ALA A 732 -22.71 33.46 15.27
C ALA A 732 -22.69 32.09 14.56
N PRO A 733 -22.96 31.99 13.24
CA PRO A 733 -23.33 30.71 12.63
C PRO A 733 -22.08 29.93 12.21
N ARG A 734 -21.43 29.26 13.17
CA ARG A 734 -20.43 28.21 12.86
C ARG A 734 -21.09 26.94 12.30
N TRP A 735 -22.34 26.73 12.66
CA TRP A 735 -23.14 25.55 12.36
C TRP A 735 -23.41 25.27 10.86
N PRO A 736 -23.91 26.24 10.05
CA PRO A 736 -24.43 25.93 8.71
C PRO A 736 -23.35 25.42 7.75
N ARG A 737 -22.13 25.93 7.92
CA ARG A 737 -20.97 25.54 7.11
C ARG A 737 -20.62 24.05 7.24
N GLY A 738 -20.60 23.53 8.48
CA GLY A 738 -20.30 22.11 8.73
C GLY A 738 -21.37 21.18 8.15
N ALA A 739 -22.64 21.56 8.25
CA ALA A 739 -23.74 20.81 7.65
C ALA A 739 -23.65 20.79 6.11
N VAL A 740 -23.35 21.93 5.47
CA VAL A 740 -23.14 22.03 4.02
C VAL A 740 -21.91 21.23 3.56
N GLU A 741 -20.79 21.30 4.27
CA GLU A 741 -19.58 20.54 3.92
C GLU A 741 -19.80 19.01 4.06
N ARG A 742 -20.49 18.57 5.12
CA ARG A 742 -20.91 17.17 5.30
C ARG A 742 -21.85 16.70 4.17
N ALA A 743 -22.85 17.50 3.81
CA ALA A 743 -23.77 17.19 2.71
C ALA A 743 -23.08 17.16 1.33
N ARG A 744 -22.09 18.02 1.09
CA ARG A 744 -21.25 18.00 -0.12
C ARG A 744 -20.43 16.71 -0.23
N ALA A 745 -19.86 16.23 0.88
CA ALA A 745 -19.11 14.97 0.90
C ALA A 745 -20.01 13.77 0.56
N VAL A 746 -21.18 13.65 1.23
CA VAL A 746 -22.17 12.60 0.97
C VAL A 746 -22.66 12.62 -0.49
N ALA A 747 -23.09 13.77 -1.00
CA ALA A 747 -23.56 13.91 -2.39
C ALA A 747 -22.45 13.74 -3.45
N ARG A 748 -21.17 13.79 -3.07
CA ARG A 748 -20.03 13.40 -3.91
C ARG A 748 -19.82 11.88 -3.87
N ALA A 749 -19.86 11.26 -2.69
CA ALA A 749 -19.68 9.83 -2.51
C ALA A 749 -20.82 8.98 -3.12
N SER A 750 -22.07 9.44 -3.05
CA SER A 750 -23.20 8.82 -3.75
C SER A 750 -23.03 8.87 -5.27
N ARG A 751 -22.57 10.01 -5.79
CA ARG A 751 -22.40 10.26 -7.23
C ARG A 751 -21.28 9.42 -7.82
N LEU A 752 -20.14 9.33 -7.14
CA LEU A 752 -19.01 8.51 -7.57
C LEU A 752 -19.37 7.03 -7.57
N ARG A 753 -20.02 6.50 -6.52
CA ARG A 753 -20.54 5.12 -6.50
C ARG A 753 -21.53 4.84 -7.64
N THR A 754 -22.46 5.77 -7.90
CA THR A 754 -23.47 5.61 -8.96
C THR A 754 -22.81 5.59 -10.35
N ALA A 755 -21.87 6.51 -10.61
CA ALA A 755 -21.13 6.55 -11.86
C ALA A 755 -20.25 5.31 -12.05
N ALA A 756 -19.51 4.89 -11.01
CA ALA A 756 -18.67 3.69 -11.07
C ALA A 756 -19.49 2.43 -11.35
N HIS A 757 -20.64 2.27 -10.69
CA HIS A 757 -21.55 1.15 -10.96
C HIS A 757 -22.13 1.19 -12.38
N ALA A 758 -22.46 2.39 -12.88
CA ALA A 758 -23.00 2.58 -14.22
C ALA A 758 -21.97 2.38 -15.35
N GLN A 759 -20.68 2.55 -15.07
CA GLN A 759 -19.58 2.30 -16.00
C GLN A 759 -19.06 0.85 -15.92
N LEU A 760 -19.02 0.25 -14.72
CA LEU A 760 -18.66 -1.17 -14.52
C LEU A 760 -19.61 -2.10 -15.29
N HIS A 761 -20.91 -1.84 -15.24
CA HIS A 761 -21.94 -2.66 -15.91
C HIS A 761 -22.55 -1.97 -17.14
N ALA A 762 -21.76 -1.17 -17.86
CA ALA A 762 -22.24 -0.36 -18.99
C ALA A 762 -22.95 -1.18 -20.08
N GLU A 763 -22.46 -2.41 -20.34
CA GLU A 763 -23.01 -3.36 -21.32
C GLU A 763 -24.44 -3.81 -20.96
N VAL A 764 -24.73 -4.02 -19.67
CA VAL A 764 -26.07 -4.40 -19.16
C VAL A 764 -27.00 -3.18 -19.11
N LEU A 765 -26.46 -2.02 -18.73
CA LEU A 765 -27.24 -0.83 -18.40
C LEU A 765 -27.55 0.09 -19.59
N ASN A 766 -26.89 -0.11 -20.74
CA ASN A 766 -26.96 0.79 -21.91
C ASN A 766 -26.72 2.26 -21.53
N SER A 767 -25.72 2.49 -20.67
CA SER A 767 -25.50 3.75 -19.97
C SER A 767 -24.86 4.83 -20.85
N ASN A 768 -25.59 5.91 -21.13
CA ASN A 768 -25.06 7.13 -21.76
C ASN A 768 -24.10 7.95 -20.83
N GLN A 769 -23.64 7.39 -19.71
CA GLN A 769 -22.75 8.07 -18.74
C GLN A 769 -21.24 7.76 -18.95
N ASP A 770 -20.89 7.16 -20.09
CA ASP A 770 -19.49 6.97 -20.50
C ASP A 770 -18.79 8.32 -20.78
N PRO A 771 -17.70 8.67 -20.07
CA PRO A 771 -16.94 9.89 -20.34
C PRO A 771 -16.07 9.79 -21.59
N SER A 772 -15.81 8.60 -22.13
CA SER A 772 -14.91 8.36 -23.27
C SER A 772 -15.26 9.21 -24.52
N PRO A 773 -16.52 9.30 -25.01
CA PRO A 773 -16.86 10.19 -26.12
C PRO A 773 -16.66 11.68 -25.83
N LEU A 774 -16.81 12.11 -24.57
CA LEU A 774 -16.58 13.50 -24.15
C LEU A 774 -15.08 13.81 -24.05
N LEU A 775 -14.29 12.90 -23.48
CA LEU A 775 -12.83 12.98 -23.44
C LEU A 775 -12.24 12.95 -24.86
N ALA A 776 -12.69 12.03 -25.72
CA ALA A 776 -12.25 11.95 -27.12
C ALA A 776 -12.72 13.15 -27.97
N ARG A 777 -13.79 13.85 -27.59
CA ARG A 777 -14.13 15.16 -28.15
C ARG A 777 -13.16 16.23 -27.65
N ARG A 778 -12.97 16.34 -26.33
CA ARG A 778 -12.09 17.34 -25.71
C ARG A 778 -10.63 17.23 -26.12
N ALA A 779 -10.10 16.03 -26.32
CA ALA A 779 -8.76 15.82 -26.86
C ALA A 779 -8.62 16.39 -28.30
N ARG A 780 -9.67 16.28 -29.13
CA ARG A 780 -9.71 16.89 -30.48
C ARG A 780 -9.90 18.40 -30.41
N ASP A 781 -10.79 18.90 -29.54
CA ASP A 781 -10.98 20.34 -29.29
C ASP A 781 -9.65 20.98 -28.85
N LEU A 782 -8.88 20.30 -27.98
CA LEU A 782 -7.58 20.74 -27.48
C LEU A 782 -6.47 20.64 -28.53
N SER A 783 -6.38 19.54 -29.30
CA SER A 783 -5.42 19.43 -30.41
C SER A 783 -5.62 20.56 -31.43
N ALA A 784 -6.88 20.85 -31.78
CA ALA A 784 -7.23 21.98 -32.64
C ALA A 784 -7.09 23.36 -31.96
N ALA A 785 -6.90 23.42 -30.64
CA ALA A 785 -6.53 24.65 -29.92
C ALA A 785 -5.01 24.85 -29.93
N VAL A 786 -4.23 23.78 -29.73
CA VAL A 786 -2.76 23.79 -29.87
C VAL A 786 -2.37 24.18 -31.30
N GLU A 787 -2.96 23.60 -32.35
CA GLU A 787 -2.70 24.01 -33.74
C GLU A 787 -3.02 25.51 -34.01
N ARG A 788 -4.02 26.06 -33.31
CA ARG A 788 -4.36 27.50 -33.39
C ARG A 788 -3.39 28.37 -32.58
N LEU A 789 -2.91 27.88 -31.44
CA LEU A 789 -1.88 28.55 -30.64
C LEU A 789 -0.52 28.50 -31.34
N ASP A 790 -0.16 27.39 -31.97
CA ASP A 790 1.05 27.23 -32.80
C ASP A 790 0.98 28.14 -34.03
N THR A 791 -0.18 28.27 -34.69
CA THR A 791 -0.31 29.21 -35.81
C THR A 791 -0.41 30.68 -35.37
N ALA A 792 -0.93 30.99 -34.18
CA ALA A 792 -0.92 32.34 -33.61
C ALA A 792 0.47 32.76 -33.10
N THR A 793 1.19 31.86 -32.43
CA THR A 793 2.59 32.07 -32.03
C THR A 793 3.48 32.14 -33.27
N ALA A 794 3.29 31.28 -34.28
CA ALA A 794 4.01 31.40 -35.55
C ALA A 794 3.70 32.73 -36.26
N LYS A 795 2.44 33.22 -36.28
CA LYS A 795 2.11 34.57 -36.77
C LYS A 795 2.88 35.65 -36.00
N ALA A 796 2.77 35.67 -34.67
CA ALA A 796 3.45 36.66 -33.83
C ALA A 796 4.98 36.58 -34.01
N GLN A 797 5.55 35.38 -34.03
CA GLN A 797 6.96 35.14 -34.35
C GLN A 797 7.32 35.58 -35.77
N THR A 798 6.45 35.43 -36.77
CA THR A 798 6.71 35.97 -38.13
C THR A 798 6.58 37.49 -38.21
N LEU A 799 5.89 38.15 -37.28
CA LEU A 799 5.84 39.62 -37.20
C LEU A 799 7.02 40.19 -36.41
N VAL A 800 7.36 39.58 -35.27
CA VAL A 800 8.62 39.82 -34.54
C VAL A 800 9.81 39.55 -35.46
N THR A 801 9.82 38.45 -36.20
CA THR A 801 10.87 38.17 -37.18
C THR A 801 10.71 38.90 -38.50
N ALA A 802 9.57 39.50 -38.86
CA ALA A 802 9.51 40.48 -39.95
C ALA A 802 10.19 41.80 -39.54
N ALA A 803 9.99 42.25 -38.30
CA ALA A 803 10.77 43.35 -37.73
C ALA A 803 12.26 43.00 -37.65
N HIS A 804 12.60 41.75 -37.29
CA HIS A 804 13.99 41.26 -37.16
C HIS A 804 14.65 40.81 -38.49
N GLN A 805 13.90 40.54 -39.56
CA GLN A 805 14.41 40.18 -40.90
C GLN A 805 14.34 41.35 -41.89
N ARG A 806 13.63 42.43 -41.57
CA ARG A 806 13.97 43.75 -42.13
C ARG A 806 15.36 44.26 -41.65
N TRP A 807 15.98 43.56 -40.68
CA TRP A 807 17.42 43.66 -40.36
C TRP A 807 18.30 42.61 -41.07
N LYS A 808 17.74 41.59 -41.75
CA LYS A 808 18.48 40.55 -42.51
C LYS A 808 17.64 39.85 -43.59
N VAL A 809 17.95 40.12 -44.86
CA VAL A 809 17.14 39.72 -46.02
C VAL A 809 17.67 38.46 -46.74
N ALA A 810 16.75 37.69 -47.34
CA ALA A 810 16.89 36.67 -48.40
C ALA A 810 17.01 35.17 -48.01
N GLY A 811 16.04 34.38 -48.51
CA GLY A 811 16.01 32.90 -48.54
C GLY A 811 14.68 32.40 -49.15
N ARG A 812 14.68 31.32 -49.95
CA ARG A 812 13.49 30.79 -50.68
C ARG A 812 13.11 29.35 -50.26
N GLY A 813 11.83 28.97 -50.38
CA GLY A 813 11.33 27.56 -50.28
C GLY A 813 11.33 26.83 -51.65
N PRO A 814 10.43 25.84 -51.95
CA PRO A 814 9.26 25.34 -51.18
C PRO A 814 8.91 23.80 -51.31
N SER A 815 7.73 23.40 -50.76
CA SER A 815 6.79 22.32 -51.24
C SER A 815 6.84 20.82 -50.74
N LYS A 816 5.74 20.07 -51.00
CA LYS A 816 5.26 18.71 -50.53
C LYS A 816 4.50 17.97 -51.68
N PRO A 817 3.83 16.78 -51.54
CA PRO A 817 3.96 15.62 -50.62
C PRO A 817 4.43 14.33 -51.35
N PRO A 818 3.66 13.28 -51.82
CA PRO A 818 2.20 12.97 -51.87
C PRO A 818 1.77 11.67 -51.10
N ASN A 819 0.68 10.98 -51.56
CA ASN A 819 -0.01 9.77 -51.03
C ASN A 819 0.32 8.47 -51.84
N THR A 820 0.01 7.22 -51.45
CA THR A 820 -1.35 6.59 -51.38
C THR A 820 -1.36 5.17 -50.76
N ALA A 821 -2.54 4.71 -50.31
CA ALA A 821 -2.78 3.34 -49.81
C ALA A 821 -3.62 2.48 -50.78
N LYS A 822 -3.44 1.14 -50.78
CA LYS A 822 -4.21 0.22 -51.64
C LYS A 822 -4.32 -1.24 -51.11
N ALA A 823 -4.76 -1.42 -49.85
CA ALA A 823 -4.77 -2.74 -49.18
C ALA A 823 -6.13 -3.21 -48.61
N ALA A 824 -7.25 -2.56 -48.95
CA ALA A 824 -8.54 -2.73 -48.25
C ALA A 824 -9.57 -3.67 -48.92
N LYS A 825 -9.23 -4.42 -49.98
CA LYS A 825 -10.20 -5.25 -50.74
C LYS A 825 -9.91 -6.76 -50.75
N THR A 826 -8.77 -7.19 -50.23
CA THR A 826 -8.27 -8.58 -50.32
C THR A 826 -8.72 -9.48 -49.15
N ALA A 827 -9.16 -8.91 -48.03
CA ALA A 827 -9.41 -9.66 -46.79
C ALA A 827 -10.66 -10.57 -46.84
N LYS A 828 -11.69 -10.20 -47.63
CA LYS A 828 -13.01 -10.88 -47.58
C LYS A 828 -13.07 -12.18 -48.39
N THR A 829 -12.14 -12.40 -49.33
CA THR A 829 -12.05 -13.65 -50.11
C THR A 829 -11.24 -14.73 -49.39
N ALA A 830 -10.27 -14.36 -48.55
CA ALA A 830 -9.41 -15.30 -47.84
C ALA A 830 -10.18 -16.23 -46.87
N LEU A 831 -11.16 -15.69 -46.14
CA LEU A 831 -11.93 -16.44 -45.14
C LEU A 831 -12.73 -17.61 -45.76
N ALA A 832 -13.28 -17.46 -46.97
CA ALA A 832 -14.01 -18.53 -47.66
C ALA A 832 -13.11 -19.64 -48.23
N HIS A 833 -11.80 -19.40 -48.33
CA HIS A 833 -10.81 -20.40 -48.75
C HIS A 833 -10.28 -21.22 -47.55
N TRP A 834 -10.27 -20.63 -46.35
CA TRP A 834 -9.78 -21.25 -45.11
C TRP A 834 -10.53 -22.55 -44.76
N GLU A 835 -11.86 -22.51 -44.73
CA GLU A 835 -12.72 -23.65 -44.36
C GLU A 835 -12.49 -24.89 -45.25
N LYS A 836 -12.29 -24.67 -46.56
CA LYS A 836 -11.94 -25.73 -47.53
C LYS A 836 -10.49 -26.21 -47.42
N ALA A 837 -9.57 -25.39 -46.92
CA ALA A 837 -8.19 -25.80 -46.70
C ALA A 837 -8.05 -26.69 -45.45
N CYS A 838 -8.73 -26.35 -44.35
CA CYS A 838 -8.66 -27.11 -43.09
C CYS A 838 -9.08 -28.58 -43.24
N THR A 839 -10.12 -28.85 -44.04
CA THR A 839 -10.64 -30.21 -44.30
C THR A 839 -9.75 -31.05 -45.22
N LEU A 840 -8.91 -30.42 -46.06
CA LEU A 840 -7.92 -31.11 -46.90
C LEU A 840 -6.62 -31.39 -46.14
N ALA A 841 -6.18 -30.46 -45.27
CA ALA A 841 -4.92 -30.57 -44.54
C ALA A 841 -4.84 -31.83 -43.65
N GLN A 842 -5.94 -32.21 -42.98
CA GLN A 842 -6.00 -33.40 -42.13
C GLN A 842 -5.90 -34.74 -42.90
N LYS A 843 -6.06 -34.75 -44.23
CA LYS A 843 -6.13 -35.99 -45.03
C LYS A 843 -4.77 -36.48 -45.53
N TYR A 844 -3.76 -35.62 -45.62
CA TYR A 844 -2.52 -35.92 -46.37
C TYR A 844 -1.21 -35.78 -45.59
N SER A 845 -1.23 -35.38 -44.31
CA SER A 845 -0.04 -35.19 -43.47
C SER A 845 0.74 -36.47 -43.10
N LEU A 846 0.34 -37.62 -43.63
CA LEU A 846 0.88 -38.96 -43.33
C LEU A 846 1.68 -39.59 -44.49
N GLN A 847 2.02 -38.84 -45.56
CA GLN A 847 2.51 -39.43 -46.82
C GLN A 847 3.70 -38.72 -47.53
N VAL A 848 4.46 -37.86 -46.82
CA VAL A 848 5.70 -37.23 -47.30
C VAL A 848 6.70 -37.12 -46.14
N SER A 849 7.98 -37.34 -46.42
CA SER A 849 9.10 -37.31 -45.49
C SER A 849 10.05 -36.11 -45.71
N PRO A 850 10.89 -35.73 -44.71
CA PRO A 850 11.74 -34.54 -44.81
C PRO A 850 12.82 -34.59 -45.90
N THR A 851 13.28 -35.79 -46.26
CA THR A 851 14.23 -36.01 -47.36
C THR A 851 13.60 -35.73 -48.72
N GLU A 852 12.35 -36.16 -48.90
CA GLU A 852 11.55 -35.89 -50.10
C GLU A 852 11.18 -34.41 -50.22
N GLU A 853 10.85 -33.76 -49.10
CA GLU A 853 10.62 -32.31 -49.01
C GLU A 853 11.83 -31.52 -49.56
N SER A 854 13.04 -31.84 -49.09
CA SER A 854 14.24 -31.09 -49.45
C SER A 854 14.74 -31.39 -50.88
N LEU A 855 14.49 -32.59 -51.44
CA LEU A 855 14.73 -32.86 -52.87
C LEU A 855 13.90 -31.93 -53.77
N MET A 856 12.61 -31.77 -53.45
CA MET A 856 11.68 -30.94 -54.22
C MET A 856 11.95 -29.43 -54.08
N GLU A 857 12.73 -29.00 -53.08
CA GLU A 857 13.18 -27.62 -52.92
C GLU A 857 14.44 -27.26 -53.72
N MET A 858 15.31 -28.24 -54.01
CA MET A 858 16.49 -28.00 -54.85
C MET A 858 16.17 -27.94 -56.33
N LEU A 859 15.26 -28.79 -56.82
CA LEU A 859 14.82 -28.78 -58.22
C LEU A 859 13.38 -29.29 -58.34
N HIS A 860 12.42 -28.40 -58.61
CA HIS A 860 11.04 -28.82 -58.80
C HIS A 860 10.86 -29.50 -60.18
N PRO A 861 10.30 -30.73 -60.27
CA PRO A 861 10.04 -31.37 -61.56
C PRO A 861 8.80 -30.76 -62.23
N GLU A 862 8.87 -30.47 -63.54
CA GLU A 862 7.71 -30.08 -64.36
C GLU A 862 6.84 -31.31 -64.72
N GLY A 863 6.29 -31.97 -63.69
CA GLY A 863 5.44 -33.15 -63.83
C GLY A 863 5.87 -34.29 -62.90
N ASN A 864 5.89 -35.51 -63.44
CA ASN A 864 6.45 -36.68 -62.77
C ASN A 864 7.98 -36.64 -62.79
N ILE A 865 8.63 -37.37 -61.88
CA ILE A 865 10.09 -37.55 -61.91
C ILE A 865 10.48 -38.44 -63.10
N ASP A 866 11.39 -37.96 -63.95
CA ASP A 866 11.97 -38.69 -65.07
C ASP A 866 13.49 -38.87 -64.91
N ALA A 867 14.11 -39.64 -65.81
CA ALA A 867 15.54 -39.94 -65.75
C ALA A 867 16.43 -38.68 -65.94
N GLN A 868 15.95 -37.66 -66.66
CA GLN A 868 16.68 -36.41 -66.85
C GLN A 868 16.67 -35.55 -65.58
N TRP A 869 15.53 -35.45 -64.88
CA TRP A 869 15.45 -34.82 -63.57
C TRP A 869 16.33 -35.55 -62.55
N VAL A 870 16.31 -36.89 -62.51
CA VAL A 870 17.16 -37.67 -61.61
C VAL A 870 18.64 -37.39 -61.87
N GLY A 871 19.08 -37.37 -63.14
CA GLY A 871 20.46 -37.02 -63.49
C GLY A 871 20.85 -35.59 -63.10
N ASN A 872 19.96 -34.62 -63.31
CA ASN A 872 20.18 -33.22 -62.94
C ASN A 872 20.28 -33.03 -61.42
N VAL A 873 19.40 -33.66 -60.64
CA VAL A 873 19.44 -33.60 -59.17
C VAL A 873 20.61 -34.40 -58.61
N SER A 874 20.96 -35.53 -59.22
CA SER A 874 22.18 -36.29 -58.93
C SER A 874 23.44 -35.42 -59.08
N ALA A 875 23.50 -34.56 -60.08
CA ALA A 875 24.57 -33.57 -60.25
C ALA A 875 24.49 -32.43 -59.21
N LEU A 876 23.31 -31.82 -59.05
CA LEU A 876 23.09 -30.70 -58.13
C LEU A 876 23.39 -31.07 -56.66
N VAL A 877 23.01 -32.28 -56.22
CA VAL A 877 23.30 -32.78 -54.87
C VAL A 877 24.79 -33.08 -54.67
N ARG A 878 25.53 -33.44 -55.73
CA ARG A 878 27.00 -33.55 -55.66
C ARG A 878 27.67 -32.17 -55.53
N GLU A 879 27.14 -31.16 -56.20
CA GLU A 879 27.63 -29.77 -56.12
C GLU A 879 27.28 -29.11 -54.78
N THR A 880 26.04 -29.24 -54.30
CA THR A 880 25.66 -28.71 -52.98
C THR A 880 26.35 -29.47 -51.84
N ALA A 881 26.61 -30.77 -51.98
CA ALA A 881 27.42 -31.52 -51.01
C ALA A 881 28.89 -31.04 -50.98
N SER A 882 29.51 -30.78 -52.13
CA SER A 882 30.90 -30.29 -52.16
C SER A 882 31.01 -28.85 -51.64
N ALA A 883 30.05 -27.98 -51.97
CA ALA A 883 29.92 -26.66 -51.37
C ALA A 883 29.68 -26.73 -49.85
N ALA A 884 28.85 -27.67 -49.37
CA ALA A 884 28.60 -27.89 -47.95
C ALA A 884 29.82 -28.43 -47.20
N THR A 885 30.65 -29.30 -47.78
CA THR A 885 31.90 -29.74 -47.14
C THR A 885 32.92 -28.61 -47.02
N ALA A 886 33.06 -27.77 -48.06
CA ALA A 886 33.89 -26.57 -48.00
C ALA A 886 33.38 -25.56 -46.95
N ALA A 887 32.07 -25.31 -46.92
CA ALA A 887 31.44 -24.44 -45.93
C ALA A 887 31.58 -24.99 -44.49
N ARG A 888 31.50 -26.32 -44.30
CA ARG A 888 31.69 -26.97 -42.99
C ARG A 888 33.11 -26.77 -42.46
N ALA A 889 34.13 -26.84 -43.34
CA ALA A 889 35.51 -26.55 -42.96
C ALA A 889 35.70 -25.07 -42.56
N ALA A 890 35.10 -24.13 -43.30
CA ALA A 890 35.17 -22.71 -42.98
C ALA A 890 34.42 -22.35 -41.67
N ALA A 891 33.24 -22.94 -41.44
CA ALA A 891 32.47 -22.76 -40.21
C ALA A 891 33.17 -23.38 -38.99
N LEU A 892 33.81 -24.55 -39.14
CA LEU A 892 34.63 -25.15 -38.08
C LEU A 892 35.76 -24.21 -37.63
N GLY A 893 36.43 -23.55 -38.59
CA GLY A 893 37.47 -22.55 -38.30
C GLY A 893 36.94 -21.32 -37.54
N ARG A 894 35.71 -20.87 -37.82
CA ARG A 894 35.08 -19.77 -37.06
C ARG A 894 34.66 -20.19 -35.64
N VAL A 895 34.08 -21.38 -35.49
CA VAL A 895 33.77 -21.95 -34.16
C VAL A 895 35.03 -22.14 -33.32
N GLN A 896 36.16 -22.53 -33.92
CA GLN A 896 37.47 -22.58 -33.26
C GLN A 896 37.96 -21.17 -32.86
N ALA A 897 37.95 -20.19 -33.76
CA ALA A 897 38.35 -18.82 -33.42
C ALA A 897 37.48 -18.18 -32.31
N ALA A 898 36.17 -18.45 -32.30
CA ALA A 898 35.26 -18.02 -31.24
C ALA A 898 35.53 -18.75 -29.90
N SER A 899 35.94 -20.02 -29.95
CA SER A 899 36.34 -20.82 -28.79
C SER A 899 37.61 -20.25 -28.14
N ASP A 900 38.59 -19.90 -28.95
CA ASP A 900 39.85 -19.29 -28.48
C ASP A 900 39.63 -17.88 -27.91
N ALA A 901 38.75 -17.08 -28.51
CA ALA A 901 38.35 -15.78 -27.97
C ALA A 901 37.62 -15.90 -26.62
N LEU A 902 36.74 -16.89 -26.46
CA LEU A 902 36.08 -17.17 -25.19
C LEU A 902 37.09 -17.63 -24.12
N ARG A 903 38.03 -18.52 -24.47
CA ARG A 903 39.10 -18.96 -23.56
C ARG A 903 39.99 -17.79 -23.12
N ALA A 904 40.30 -16.86 -24.02
CA ALA A 904 41.05 -15.64 -23.69
C ALA A 904 40.29 -14.72 -22.72
N ALA A 905 38.97 -14.54 -22.91
CA ALA A 905 38.14 -13.76 -21.99
C ALA A 905 37.98 -14.43 -20.61
N ALA A 906 37.83 -15.77 -20.57
CA ALA A 906 37.78 -16.54 -19.33
C ALA A 906 39.09 -16.42 -18.53
N ASN A 907 40.26 -16.50 -19.19
CA ASN A 907 41.56 -16.34 -18.51
C ASN A 907 41.72 -14.96 -17.84
N LYS A 908 41.19 -13.88 -18.44
CA LYS A 908 41.16 -12.55 -17.79
C LYS A 908 40.34 -12.58 -16.51
N LEU A 909 39.17 -13.23 -16.54
CA LEU A 909 38.27 -13.36 -15.38
C LEU A 909 38.93 -14.16 -14.25
N VAL A 910 39.63 -15.26 -14.57
CA VAL A 910 40.40 -16.06 -13.60
C VAL A 910 41.47 -15.22 -12.90
N HIS A 911 42.22 -14.39 -13.62
CA HIS A 911 43.24 -13.54 -13.01
C HIS A 911 42.64 -12.54 -12.00
N ALA A 912 41.58 -11.83 -12.38
CA ALA A 912 40.89 -10.90 -11.47
C ALA A 912 40.21 -11.62 -10.28
N ALA A 913 39.74 -12.86 -10.47
CA ALA A 913 39.18 -13.69 -9.40
C ALA A 913 40.24 -14.11 -8.37
N LEU A 914 41.46 -14.45 -8.80
CA LEU A 914 42.55 -14.78 -7.88
C LEU A 914 42.96 -13.59 -6.98
N GLU A 915 42.90 -12.36 -7.52
CA GLU A 915 43.13 -11.14 -6.73
C GLU A 915 41.99 -10.88 -5.72
N ARG A 916 40.73 -11.05 -6.15
CA ARG A 916 39.53 -11.01 -5.31
C ARG A 916 39.62 -12.00 -4.14
N ASP A 917 40.06 -13.22 -4.39
CA ASP A 917 40.19 -14.30 -3.41
C ASP A 917 41.32 -14.02 -2.40
N SER A 918 42.41 -13.42 -2.87
CA SER A 918 43.53 -12.99 -2.03
C SER A 918 43.10 -11.97 -0.97
N LEU A 919 42.28 -10.97 -1.34
CA LEU A 919 41.75 -9.98 -0.39
C LEU A 919 40.78 -10.60 0.63
N LEU A 920 39.92 -11.55 0.20
CA LEU A 920 39.00 -12.22 1.12
C LEU A 920 39.67 -13.21 2.07
N ALA A 921 40.88 -13.71 1.75
CA ALA A 921 41.65 -14.53 2.68
C ALA A 921 41.92 -13.82 4.01
N GLU A 922 42.02 -12.49 4.01
CA GLU A 922 42.20 -11.65 5.20
C GLU A 922 40.92 -11.57 6.07
N LEU A 923 39.75 -11.54 5.43
CA LEU A 923 38.44 -11.45 6.08
C LEU A 923 37.95 -12.81 6.61
N LYS A 924 38.58 -13.91 6.18
CA LYS A 924 38.28 -15.29 6.58
C LYS A 924 38.22 -15.50 8.10
N ALA A 925 39.18 -14.95 8.85
CA ALA A 925 39.25 -15.13 10.30
C ALA A 925 38.09 -14.46 11.07
N PRO A 926 37.78 -13.16 10.88
CA PRO A 926 36.60 -12.56 11.52
C PRO A 926 35.27 -13.13 10.99
N LEU A 927 35.14 -13.46 9.70
CA LEU A 927 33.93 -14.11 9.16
C LEU A 927 33.68 -15.48 9.80
N GLN A 928 34.71 -16.32 9.93
CA GLN A 928 34.59 -17.64 10.58
C GLN A 928 34.19 -17.56 12.06
N ALA A 929 34.43 -16.43 12.73
CA ALA A 929 33.96 -16.18 14.09
C ALA A 929 32.48 -15.74 14.15
N LEU A 930 31.94 -15.09 13.10
CA LEU A 930 30.53 -14.70 13.00
C LEU A 930 29.63 -15.82 12.46
N LEU A 931 30.16 -16.68 11.57
CA LEU A 931 29.48 -17.87 11.05
C LEU A 931 29.07 -18.88 12.14
N GLN A 932 29.70 -18.82 13.32
CA GLN A 932 29.40 -19.67 14.49
C GLN A 932 28.21 -19.17 15.33
N LEU A 933 27.60 -18.04 14.96
CA LEU A 933 26.33 -17.57 15.53
C LEU A 933 25.19 -18.35 14.88
N ASN A 934 24.51 -19.15 15.71
CA ASN A 934 23.43 -20.03 15.29
C ASN A 934 22.05 -19.40 15.55
N ASP A 935 21.98 -18.09 15.31
CA ASP A 935 20.78 -17.26 15.28
C ASP A 935 20.30 -17.17 13.82
N GLY A 936 18.99 -17.00 13.60
CA GLY A 936 18.44 -16.77 12.25
C GLY A 936 18.92 -15.46 11.65
N ASP A 937 18.92 -15.36 10.32
CA ASP A 937 19.31 -14.19 9.53
C ASP A 937 20.72 -13.67 9.90
N ASN A 938 21.71 -14.53 9.66
CA ASN A 938 23.12 -14.25 9.88
C ASN A 938 23.77 -13.72 8.59
N PRO A 939 24.06 -12.41 8.45
CA PRO A 939 24.58 -11.84 7.20
C PRO A 939 25.99 -12.35 6.85
N ALA A 940 26.73 -12.94 7.80
CA ALA A 940 27.98 -13.63 7.48
C ALA A 940 27.74 -14.96 6.75
N GLN A 941 26.61 -15.63 6.99
CA GLN A 941 26.19 -16.82 6.23
C GLN A 941 25.74 -16.43 4.82
N GLU A 942 24.92 -15.38 4.67
CA GLU A 942 24.47 -14.85 3.38
C GLU A 942 25.64 -14.37 2.51
N PHE A 943 26.57 -13.59 3.07
CA PHE A 943 27.80 -13.23 2.38
C PHE A 943 28.60 -14.47 1.96
N SER A 944 28.67 -15.50 2.83
CA SER A 944 29.39 -16.74 2.56
C SER A 944 28.68 -17.72 1.63
N THR A 945 27.37 -17.58 1.38
CA THR A 945 26.63 -18.31 0.33
C THR A 945 26.79 -17.60 -1.01
N LEU A 946 26.59 -16.28 -1.07
CA LEU A 946 26.74 -15.51 -2.29
C LEU A 946 28.19 -15.53 -2.80
N TRP A 947 29.19 -15.45 -1.90
CA TRP A 947 30.60 -15.61 -2.25
C TRP A 947 30.88 -16.94 -2.98
N ARG A 948 30.31 -18.05 -2.48
CA ARG A 948 30.45 -19.36 -3.12
C ARG A 948 29.74 -19.41 -4.46
N SER A 949 28.49 -18.92 -4.54
CA SER A 949 27.75 -18.79 -5.80
C SER A 949 28.57 -18.04 -6.87
N VAL A 950 29.14 -16.88 -6.54
CA VAL A 950 29.99 -16.09 -7.43
C VAL A 950 31.27 -16.84 -7.83
N THR A 951 31.87 -17.61 -6.93
CA THR A 951 33.07 -18.41 -7.23
C THR A 951 32.74 -19.58 -8.17
N GLU A 952 31.68 -20.33 -7.87
CA GLU A 952 31.16 -21.41 -8.72
C GLU A 952 30.74 -20.91 -10.12
N GLN A 953 30.21 -19.68 -10.22
CA GLN A 953 29.91 -19.02 -11.50
C GLN A 953 31.18 -18.67 -12.29
N ILE A 954 32.26 -18.19 -11.64
CA ILE A 954 33.55 -17.92 -12.27
C ILE A 954 34.21 -19.23 -12.74
N ASP A 955 34.17 -20.28 -11.92
CA ASP A 955 34.66 -21.63 -12.31
C ASP A 955 33.89 -22.16 -13.53
N CYS A 956 32.57 -21.97 -13.60
CA CYS A 956 31.75 -22.36 -14.76
C CYS A 956 32.11 -21.62 -16.07
N ILE A 957 32.70 -20.43 -15.99
CA ILE A 957 33.22 -19.68 -17.16
C ILE A 957 34.63 -20.16 -17.55
N SER A 958 35.38 -20.71 -16.59
CA SER A 958 36.79 -21.07 -16.72
C SER A 958 37.03 -22.47 -17.31
N LEU A 959 35.98 -23.30 -17.41
CA LEU A 959 36.03 -24.64 -18.00
C LEU A 959 36.06 -24.62 -19.53
N GLU A 960 36.72 -25.61 -20.14
CA GLU A 960 36.92 -25.61 -21.60
C GLU A 960 35.60 -25.64 -22.41
N PRO A 961 35.44 -24.77 -23.42
CA PRO A 961 34.19 -24.56 -24.17
C PRO A 961 33.93 -25.62 -25.26
N ASP A 962 34.11 -26.90 -24.94
CA ASP A 962 33.99 -28.02 -25.89
C ASP A 962 32.55 -28.35 -26.30
N ALA A 963 31.56 -27.89 -25.52
CA ALA A 963 30.18 -28.35 -25.61
C ALA A 963 29.17 -27.21 -25.40
N GLU A 964 28.07 -27.24 -26.16
CA GLU A 964 27.04 -26.19 -26.12
C GLU A 964 26.44 -25.99 -24.74
N ALA A 965 26.30 -27.06 -23.95
CA ALA A 965 25.84 -26.99 -22.57
C ALA A 965 26.80 -26.20 -21.65
N ARG A 966 28.12 -26.28 -21.87
CA ARG A 966 29.13 -25.52 -21.10
C ARG A 966 29.14 -24.05 -21.51
N VAL A 967 29.13 -23.74 -22.81
CA VAL A 967 29.09 -22.32 -23.25
C VAL A 967 27.78 -21.64 -22.84
N ARG A 968 26.65 -22.36 -22.83
CA ARG A 968 25.38 -21.92 -22.22
C ARG A 968 25.43 -21.80 -20.70
N ALA A 969 26.33 -22.50 -20.01
CA ALA A 969 26.55 -22.32 -18.57
C ALA A 969 27.40 -21.06 -18.33
N ALA A 970 28.50 -20.88 -19.07
CA ALA A 970 29.35 -19.70 -19.02
C ALA A 970 28.59 -18.40 -19.36
N GLU A 971 27.73 -18.40 -20.39
CA GLU A 971 26.90 -17.24 -20.74
C GLU A 971 25.92 -16.85 -19.61
N ARG A 972 25.27 -17.83 -18.99
CA ARG A 972 24.33 -17.61 -17.88
C ARG A 972 25.06 -17.20 -16.60
N ALA A 973 26.20 -17.81 -16.30
CA ALA A 973 27.06 -17.41 -15.19
C ALA A 973 27.56 -15.97 -15.39
N ALA A 974 27.99 -15.60 -16.60
CA ALA A 974 28.41 -14.23 -16.90
C ALA A 974 27.26 -13.21 -16.80
N ALA A 975 26.01 -13.61 -17.03
CA ALA A 975 24.84 -12.78 -16.78
C ALA A 975 24.50 -12.68 -15.27
N GLN A 976 24.59 -13.79 -14.52
CA GLN A 976 24.32 -13.83 -13.08
C GLN A 976 25.38 -13.05 -12.28
N LEU A 977 26.66 -13.10 -12.69
CA LEU A 977 27.73 -12.29 -12.11
C LEU A 977 27.49 -10.77 -12.23
N GLN A 978 26.67 -10.32 -13.21
CA GLN A 978 26.31 -8.89 -13.34
C GLN A 978 25.38 -8.41 -12.20
N THR A 979 24.60 -9.30 -11.58
CA THR A 979 23.79 -9.00 -10.39
C THR A 979 24.50 -9.38 -9.10
N ASP A 980 25.20 -10.51 -9.09
CA ASP A 980 25.74 -11.11 -7.87
C ASP A 980 27.01 -10.38 -7.40
N LEU A 981 27.84 -9.84 -8.30
CA LEU A 981 29.04 -9.07 -7.91
C LEU A 981 28.70 -7.74 -7.20
N PRO A 982 27.76 -6.90 -7.69
CA PRO A 982 27.29 -5.74 -6.94
C PRO A 982 26.64 -6.09 -5.61
N ALA A 983 25.80 -7.14 -5.56
CA ALA A 983 25.15 -7.57 -4.32
C ALA A 983 26.16 -8.08 -3.27
N LEU A 984 27.16 -8.85 -3.70
CA LEU A 984 28.27 -9.31 -2.88
C LEU A 984 29.11 -8.15 -2.33
N LEU A 985 29.31 -7.08 -3.11
CA LEU A 985 29.99 -5.87 -2.66
C LEU A 985 29.14 -5.10 -1.63
N GLN A 986 27.82 -4.98 -1.78
CA GLN A 986 26.99 -4.36 -0.75
C GLN A 986 26.98 -5.17 0.55
N LEU A 987 26.78 -6.50 0.48
CA LEU A 987 26.87 -7.37 1.66
C LEU A 987 28.23 -7.29 2.37
N LEU A 988 29.33 -7.10 1.62
CA LEU A 988 30.65 -6.84 2.21
C LEU A 988 30.69 -5.53 3.03
N LEU A 989 30.04 -4.48 2.52
CA LEU A 989 29.99 -3.15 3.15
C LEU A 989 28.98 -3.06 4.31
N ASP A 990 27.92 -3.87 4.29
CA ASP A 990 26.84 -3.90 5.26
C ASP A 990 27.04 -4.93 6.39
N LEU A 991 27.94 -5.91 6.21
CA LEU A 991 28.38 -6.84 7.26
C LEU A 991 28.75 -6.18 8.62
N PRO A 992 29.41 -5.01 8.66
CA PRO A 992 29.62 -4.22 9.89
C PRO A 992 28.35 -3.56 10.48
N GLY A 993 27.30 -3.38 9.69
CA GLY A 993 26.24 -2.37 9.86
C GLY A 993 25.39 -2.46 11.14
N GLY A 994 25.28 -3.63 11.76
CA GLY A 994 24.61 -3.82 13.06
C GLY A 994 25.37 -3.26 14.26
N ALA A 995 25.95 -2.06 14.13
CA ALA A 995 26.80 -1.36 15.09
C ALA A 995 26.73 0.18 14.95
N ALA A 996 25.56 0.71 14.57
CA ALA A 996 25.39 2.14 14.23
C ALA A 996 24.14 2.81 14.82
N ASP A 997 23.74 2.49 16.05
CA ASP A 997 23.20 3.54 16.94
C ASP A 997 23.69 3.36 18.39
N GLY A 998 23.79 4.46 19.13
CA GLY A 998 24.51 4.55 20.41
C GLY A 998 25.97 5.01 20.27
N GLY A 999 26.17 6.23 19.76
CA GLY A 999 27.50 6.74 19.42
C GLY A 999 28.38 7.24 20.58
N ARG A 1000 29.66 7.47 20.28
CA ARG A 1000 30.50 8.55 20.85
C ARG A 1000 31.81 8.71 20.06
N LYS A 1001 32.23 9.97 19.83
CA LYS A 1001 33.57 10.29 19.30
C LYS A 1001 34.63 9.93 20.35
N LEU A 1002 35.57 9.04 20.04
CA LEU A 1002 36.75 8.79 20.87
C LEU A 1002 37.98 9.52 20.31
N LEU A 1003 38.02 10.83 20.54
CA LEU A 1003 39.26 11.60 20.46
C LEU A 1003 40.09 11.36 21.73
N ARG A 1004 41.31 10.83 21.53
CA ARG A 1004 42.54 11.14 22.29
C ARG A 1004 42.39 11.49 23.79
N GLN A 1005 42.67 10.53 24.67
CA GLN A 1005 43.10 10.80 26.05
C GLN A 1005 44.16 9.79 26.52
N ALA A 1006 44.85 10.12 27.61
CA ALA A 1006 46.05 9.42 28.08
C ALA A 1006 46.01 9.16 29.61
N ALA A 1007 46.98 8.37 30.08
CA ALA A 1007 47.30 8.04 31.48
C ALA A 1007 46.42 6.98 32.22
N LEU A 1008 47.09 5.87 32.56
CA LEU A 1008 47.18 5.08 33.83
C LEU A 1008 46.23 5.41 35.01
N PRO A 1009 45.93 4.46 35.96
CA PRO A 1009 46.73 3.27 36.32
C PRO A 1009 45.98 1.92 36.61
N ARG A 1010 46.79 0.91 37.01
CA ARG A 1010 46.52 -0.50 37.41
C ARG A 1010 45.27 -0.83 38.27
N ALA A 1011 44.71 -2.04 38.07
CA ALA A 1011 44.35 -2.99 39.15
C ALA A 1011 44.21 -4.47 38.68
N SER A 1012 44.42 -5.41 39.61
CA SER A 1012 44.59 -6.89 39.51
C SER A 1012 43.52 -7.78 38.83
N VAL A 1013 43.96 -8.94 38.32
CA VAL A 1013 43.20 -10.21 38.23
C VAL A 1013 44.06 -11.36 38.80
N ARG A 1014 43.45 -12.40 39.40
CA ARG A 1014 44.13 -13.52 40.10
C ARG A 1014 44.29 -14.77 39.22
N HIS A 1015 45.29 -15.60 39.52
CA HIS A 1015 45.42 -16.97 38.99
C HIS A 1015 44.28 -17.89 39.47
N VAL A 1016 43.96 -18.89 38.65
CA VAL A 1016 43.19 -20.09 39.02
C VAL A 1016 44.00 -21.31 38.56
N GLY A 1017 44.06 -22.36 39.38
CA GLY A 1017 44.97 -23.49 39.18
C GLY A 1017 44.49 -24.57 38.21
N GLU A 1018 45.43 -25.42 37.81
CA GLU A 1018 45.25 -26.55 36.90
C GLU A 1018 44.26 -27.59 37.47
N GLN A 1019 43.26 -27.99 36.67
CA GLN A 1019 42.32 -29.05 37.02
C GLN A 1019 42.27 -30.11 35.91
N ARG A 1020 42.53 -31.37 36.29
CA ARG A 1020 42.55 -32.52 35.39
C ARG A 1020 41.18 -32.74 34.75
N SER A 1021 41.13 -32.92 33.43
CA SER A 1021 39.89 -33.32 32.75
C SER A 1021 39.42 -34.71 33.20
N ALA A 1022 38.19 -34.80 33.74
CA ALA A 1022 37.59 -36.07 34.14
C ALA A 1022 37.38 -37.02 32.94
N THR A 1023 36.92 -36.49 31.80
CA THR A 1023 36.75 -37.27 30.56
C THR A 1023 38.09 -37.76 30.03
N GLY A 1024 39.11 -36.90 30.01
CA GLY A 1024 40.47 -37.26 29.60
C GLY A 1024 41.10 -38.31 30.51
N ALA A 1025 40.92 -38.19 31.82
CA ALA A 1025 41.33 -39.21 32.78
C ALA A 1025 40.62 -40.56 32.55
N GLY A 1026 39.36 -40.54 32.13
CA GLY A 1026 38.60 -41.73 31.71
C GLY A 1026 39.18 -42.40 30.46
N VAL A 1027 39.49 -41.62 29.42
CA VAL A 1027 40.14 -42.11 28.19
C VAL A 1027 41.51 -42.72 28.51
N TRP A 1028 42.35 -42.01 29.27
CA TRP A 1028 43.66 -42.48 29.73
C TRP A 1028 43.56 -43.82 30.46
N LYS A 1029 42.61 -43.94 31.40
CA LYS A 1029 42.37 -45.19 32.15
C LYS A 1029 41.96 -46.35 31.23
N ARG A 1030 41.12 -46.11 30.22
CA ARG A 1030 40.70 -47.15 29.25
C ARG A 1030 41.85 -47.57 28.32
N VAL A 1031 42.63 -46.62 27.81
CA VAL A 1031 43.85 -46.90 27.00
C VAL A 1031 44.85 -47.72 27.82
N ARG A 1032 45.06 -47.36 29.09
CA ARG A 1032 45.91 -48.11 30.02
C ARG A 1032 45.44 -49.56 30.21
N LEU A 1033 44.15 -49.81 30.43
CA LEU A 1033 43.61 -51.17 30.60
C LEU A 1033 43.81 -52.03 29.33
N LYS A 1034 43.61 -51.46 28.13
CA LYS A 1034 43.89 -52.16 26.87
C LYS A 1034 45.39 -52.50 26.73
N LEU A 1035 46.29 -51.57 27.05
CA LEU A 1035 47.74 -51.77 27.01
C LEU A 1035 48.28 -52.72 28.11
N GLU A 1036 47.60 -52.83 29.24
CA GLU A 1036 47.90 -53.82 30.28
C GLU A 1036 47.30 -55.22 30.00
N GLY A 1037 46.47 -55.37 28.96
CA GLY A 1037 45.75 -56.61 28.65
C GLY A 1037 44.71 -56.95 29.73
N ARG A 1038 43.87 -55.98 30.09
CA ARG A 1038 42.84 -56.06 31.15
C ARG A 1038 41.47 -55.56 30.68
N ASP A 1039 41.22 -55.66 29.38
CA ASP A 1039 40.01 -55.24 28.69
C ASP A 1039 39.80 -56.23 27.53
N PRO A 1040 38.88 -57.22 27.63
CA PRO A 1040 37.91 -57.44 28.73
C PRO A 1040 38.55 -57.86 30.08
N PRO A 1041 37.82 -57.72 31.22
CA PRO A 1041 38.44 -57.63 32.55
C PRO A 1041 38.81 -58.94 33.27
N THR A 1042 38.42 -60.12 32.76
CA THR A 1042 38.42 -61.39 33.53
C THR A 1042 39.68 -62.26 33.39
N ARG A 1043 40.56 -61.99 32.43
CA ARG A 1043 41.89 -62.62 32.31
C ARG A 1043 42.93 -61.60 31.83
N ARG A 1044 44.21 -61.93 31.96
CA ARG A 1044 45.31 -61.30 31.20
C ARG A 1044 45.62 -62.17 29.99
N PRO A 1045 45.18 -61.82 28.76
CA PRO A 1045 45.47 -62.63 27.59
C PRO A 1045 46.91 -62.40 27.11
N GLN A 1046 47.47 -63.40 26.44
CA GLN A 1046 48.63 -63.17 25.56
C GLN A 1046 48.24 -62.15 24.46
N PRO A 1047 49.22 -61.56 23.75
CA PRO A 1047 48.91 -60.68 22.64
C PRO A 1047 48.08 -61.34 21.53
N GLN A 1048 48.22 -62.66 21.33
CA GLN A 1048 47.40 -63.45 20.39
C GLN A 1048 45.93 -63.50 20.83
N ASP A 1049 45.61 -64.09 21.99
CA ASP A 1049 44.22 -64.20 22.43
C ASP A 1049 43.49 -62.85 22.60
N GLN A 1050 44.21 -61.73 22.80
CA GLN A 1050 43.59 -60.40 22.74
C GLN A 1050 43.28 -59.93 21.29
N VAL A 1051 44.13 -60.27 20.32
CA VAL A 1051 43.88 -60.01 18.89
C VAL A 1051 42.74 -60.89 18.38
N ASP A 1052 42.77 -62.18 18.69
CA ASP A 1052 41.74 -63.14 18.25
C ASP A 1052 40.35 -62.75 18.77
N TYR A 1053 40.25 -62.33 20.04
CA TYR A 1053 39.02 -61.78 20.63
C TYR A 1053 38.54 -60.49 19.94
N ILE A 1054 39.46 -59.57 19.62
CA ILE A 1054 39.12 -58.32 18.93
C ILE A 1054 38.63 -58.61 17.49
N ILE A 1055 39.21 -59.59 16.81
CA ILE A 1055 38.76 -60.02 15.49
C ILE A 1055 37.37 -60.65 15.60
N SER A 1056 37.12 -61.58 16.53
CA SER A 1056 35.80 -62.22 16.66
C SER A 1056 34.67 -61.23 16.98
N GLU A 1057 34.94 -60.21 17.81
CA GLU A 1057 33.97 -59.13 18.07
C GLU A 1057 33.74 -58.24 16.84
N ALA A 1058 34.81 -57.91 16.10
CA ALA A 1058 34.73 -57.02 14.93
C ALA A 1058 34.15 -57.71 13.68
N THR A 1059 34.23 -59.03 13.57
CA THR A 1059 33.62 -59.83 12.49
C THR A 1059 32.31 -60.51 12.90
N SER A 1060 31.80 -60.23 14.10
CA SER A 1060 30.49 -60.76 14.53
C SER A 1060 29.37 -60.09 13.73
N ALA A 1061 28.62 -60.89 12.97
CA ALA A 1061 27.48 -60.40 12.20
C ALA A 1061 26.43 -59.71 13.09
N GLU A 1062 26.23 -60.18 14.33
CA GLU A 1062 25.32 -59.56 15.29
C GLU A 1062 25.76 -58.14 15.67
N ASN A 1063 27.06 -57.92 15.89
CA ASN A 1063 27.61 -56.58 16.16
C ASN A 1063 27.53 -55.69 14.91
N LEU A 1064 27.82 -56.23 13.72
CA LEU A 1064 27.82 -55.49 12.47
C LEU A 1064 26.41 -55.06 12.03
N CYS A 1065 25.39 -55.91 12.22
CA CYS A 1065 23.99 -55.57 11.96
C CYS A 1065 23.40 -54.52 12.91
N LEU A 1066 24.07 -54.21 14.03
CA LEU A 1066 23.69 -53.14 14.96
C LEU A 1066 24.40 -51.81 14.69
N MET A 1067 25.26 -51.73 13.66
CA MET A 1067 25.89 -50.48 13.24
C MET A 1067 24.91 -49.54 12.55
N TYR A 1068 25.19 -48.24 12.63
CA TYR A 1068 24.46 -47.21 11.87
C TYR A 1068 24.58 -47.46 10.36
N GLU A 1069 23.48 -47.31 9.62
CA GLU A 1069 23.38 -47.65 8.19
C GLU A 1069 24.46 -46.99 7.33
N GLY A 1070 24.83 -45.73 7.61
CA GLY A 1070 25.89 -45.01 6.90
C GLY A 1070 27.32 -45.54 7.15
N TRP A 1071 27.48 -46.57 8.00
CA TRP A 1071 28.72 -47.33 8.15
C TRP A 1071 28.85 -48.48 7.14
N MET A 1072 27.75 -48.81 6.44
CA MET A 1072 27.66 -49.81 5.35
C MET A 1072 28.34 -51.15 5.67
N ALA A 1073 28.07 -51.72 6.85
CA ALA A 1073 28.71 -52.93 7.37
C ALA A 1073 28.44 -54.24 6.58
N TRP A 1074 27.84 -54.14 5.39
CA TRP A 1074 27.45 -55.23 4.48
C TRP A 1074 28.14 -55.12 3.09
N VAL A 1075 29.09 -54.19 2.92
CA VAL A 1075 29.78 -53.86 1.66
C VAL A 1075 31.26 -54.20 1.72
#